data_AF-A0A4D6L3B0-F1
#
_entry.id   AF-A0A4D6L3B0-F1
#
_cell.length_a   1.000
_cell.length_b   1.000
_cell.length_c   1.000
_cell.angle_alpha   90.00
_cell.angle_beta   90.00
_cell.angle_gamma   90.00
#
_symmetry.space_group_name_H-M   'P 1'
#
loop_
_entity.id
_entity.type
_entity.pdbx_description
1 polymer ?
#
loop_
_entity_poly.entity_id
_entity_poly.type
_entity_poly.pdbx_seq_one_letter_code
_entity_poly.pdbx_strand_id
1 'polypeptide(L)'
;MDPNEVQHSHCLEMTMELHQVVPPPHKTTLTKLKTRLKETFFPDDPLRQFKGQPLKTKLILAAQYLFPILQWGPKYTFKLFKSDLVAGLTIASLAIPQGISYAKLANLPPIVGLFVLHNSDSSFVPPLVYAVLGSSRDLAVGPVSIASLVLGSMLRQEVSPTADPVLFLQLAFTSTFFAGLFQASLGILRLGFIIDFLSKAILIGFMAGAAIIVSLQQLKSLLGISHFTNQMGLIPVMTSVFHNIHEWSWQTILMGICFLVLLLLARHVSIKKPKLFWVSAGAPLLCVIISTLVVFAIKAQNHGISVIGKLQQGINPPSWNMLRFHGSHLGLVMKTGLITGILSLTEGIAVGRTFAALKNYKVDGNKEMMAIGFMNVVGSSTSCYVTTGAFSRSAVNNNAGAKTAVSNVVMSVTVMVTLLFLMPLFQYTPNVVLGAIIVTAVIGLIDLPAAYNIWKIDKFDFLVMLTAFMGVLFISVQGGLALAVGLSTFKILMQITRPKTVMLGKIPGTDIYRNLHQYKEAVRVPGFLILSIEAPINFANITYLNERTLRWVEEEEDNIKEQSSLRFLILEMSAVSAIDTSGISLFKELKATLEKKGLVLVNPLAEVIEKLKKVDEASDFMQADNLFLTVGEAVASLSPTMKDSSFVPPLVYVVLGSSMDLAVGPVSIASLVLGSMINEEVSATEEPDLFLKLALTSTFFAGLFQAALGILRLGFIIDFLSKAILIGFMGGSAVIVGLQQLKGLLGIKHFTSKMAIIPVLSSVFHNIDEWSWQTIVMGICFLVFLLGARHVSMKKPELFWVSAGAPLLSVIISTALAFAIKAQRHGISVIGKLPRGVNPPSADKLLFRGDHLGLAIKTGLITGLLSLTEGIAVGRTFATIRNYKVDGNKEMMAIGFMNVVGSTTSCYVTTGSFSRSAINHNAGAKTGMSNVVMSVTVLVTLLFLMPLFQYTPNVILGAIIITAVIGLIDISSAYLIWKIDKFDFIVMLTAFLGVIFISVQVGLAISVALSVLRILLQVTRPKTSMLGNIPATNIYRNIHHYKEAIRVPGFLILRIEAPINFANITYLNERIYRWVEEEQATINENVCLQFLILDMSAVSTIDTSGVSLFKDLKNALTMKGVSIVLVNPLAEVIEKLQKTDDAHHFIRAEFLFLTVGEAVASLSSAMKRQTPTVQDARGDLQL
;
A
#
# COMPACT_ATOMS: atom_id res chain seq x y z
N MET A 1 -2.76 44.97 -65.30
CA MET A 1 -3.13 43.77 -66.08
C MET A 1 -2.91 42.57 -65.19
N ASP A 2 -3.79 41.58 -65.32
CA ASP A 2 -4.20 40.73 -64.21
C ASP A 2 -3.19 39.65 -63.78
N PRO A 3 -3.04 39.41 -62.47
CA PRO A 3 -2.47 38.19 -61.91
C PRO A 3 -3.59 37.18 -61.55
N ASN A 4 -4.46 36.84 -62.50
CA ASN A 4 -5.64 35.97 -62.29
C ASN A 4 -5.57 34.65 -63.11
N GLU A 5 -4.45 33.92 -63.03
CA GLU A 5 -4.41 32.49 -63.37
C GLU A 5 -3.71 31.70 -62.24
N VAL A 6 -4.43 31.48 -61.14
CA VAL A 6 -4.05 30.46 -60.16
C VAL A 6 -4.53 29.11 -60.70
N GLN A 7 -3.58 28.23 -61.02
CA GLN A 7 -3.89 26.87 -61.46
C GLN A 7 -4.72 26.15 -60.39
N HIS A 8 -5.87 25.60 -60.78
CA HIS A 8 -6.62 24.66 -59.94
C HIS A 8 -5.80 23.37 -59.77
N SER A 9 -4.96 23.32 -58.74
CA SER A 9 -4.47 22.05 -58.21
C SER A 9 -5.68 21.26 -57.71
N HIS A 10 -6.00 20.14 -58.35
CA HIS A 10 -6.98 19.19 -57.85
C HIS A 10 -6.51 18.61 -56.52
N CYS A 11 -6.90 19.24 -55.42
CA CYS A 11 -6.80 18.64 -54.11
C CYS A 11 -7.73 17.44 -54.09
N LEU A 12 -7.17 16.24 -54.07
CA LEU A 12 -7.93 15.03 -53.80
C LEU A 12 -8.39 15.09 -52.34
N GLU A 13 -9.63 15.52 -52.13
CA GLU A 13 -10.32 15.35 -50.85
C GLU A 13 -10.48 13.84 -50.60
N MET A 14 -9.46 13.25 -49.97
CA MET A 14 -9.60 11.98 -49.28
C MET A 14 -10.61 12.18 -48.16
N THR A 15 -11.88 11.85 -48.44
CA THR A 15 -12.96 11.79 -47.45
C THR A 15 -12.56 10.78 -46.38
N MET A 16 -12.03 11.29 -45.27
CA MET A 16 -11.49 10.48 -44.18
C MET A 16 -12.66 9.82 -43.44
N GLU A 17 -12.91 8.55 -43.70
CA GLU A 17 -14.06 7.83 -43.11
C GLU A 17 -13.97 7.86 -41.57
N LEU A 18 -15.00 8.41 -40.93
CA LEU A 18 -15.01 8.67 -39.49
C LEU A 18 -15.36 7.38 -38.73
N HIS A 19 -14.33 6.68 -38.28
CA HIS A 19 -14.44 5.32 -37.72
C HIS A 19 -15.19 5.31 -36.37
N GLN A 20 -16.33 4.59 -36.31
CA GLN A 20 -17.20 4.59 -35.14
C GLN A 20 -16.61 3.83 -33.93
N VAL A 21 -16.64 4.46 -32.74
CA VAL A 21 -16.15 3.86 -31.49
C VAL A 21 -17.13 2.81 -30.95
N VAL A 22 -16.87 1.53 -31.23
CA VAL A 22 -17.75 0.41 -30.83
C VAL A 22 -17.61 0.12 -29.31
N PRO A 23 -18.71 0.11 -28.53
CA PRO A 23 -18.67 -0.25 -27.11
C PRO A 23 -18.38 -1.75 -26.90
N PRO A 24 -17.69 -2.14 -25.81
CA PRO A 24 -17.32 -3.54 -25.57
C PRO A 24 -18.55 -4.45 -25.35
N PRO A 25 -18.50 -5.73 -25.78
CA PRO A 25 -19.65 -6.64 -25.71
C PRO A 25 -20.09 -6.92 -24.26
N HIS A 26 -21.40 -6.95 -24.05
CA HIS A 26 -21.99 -7.13 -22.72
C HIS A 26 -21.68 -8.51 -22.12
N LYS A 27 -21.01 -8.53 -20.96
CA LYS A 27 -20.75 -9.73 -20.16
C LYS A 27 -21.51 -9.62 -18.82
N THR A 28 -22.13 -10.71 -18.36
CA THR A 28 -22.89 -10.72 -17.10
C THR A 28 -22.02 -10.39 -15.88
N THR A 29 -22.63 -9.81 -14.84
CA THR A 29 -21.95 -9.35 -13.62
C THR A 29 -21.14 -10.46 -12.95
N LEU A 30 -21.72 -11.65 -12.81
CA LEU A 30 -21.07 -12.83 -12.23
C LEU A 30 -19.88 -13.30 -13.08
N THR A 31 -19.97 -13.22 -14.41
CA THR A 31 -18.84 -13.51 -15.31
C THR A 31 -17.72 -12.48 -15.14
N LYS A 32 -18.05 -11.18 -15.11
CA LYS A 32 -17.06 -10.11 -14.89
C LYS A 32 -16.35 -10.25 -13.53
N LEU A 33 -17.10 -10.56 -12.47
CA LEU A 33 -16.54 -10.81 -11.14
C LEU A 33 -15.63 -12.05 -11.14
N LYS A 34 -16.09 -13.16 -11.74
CA LYS A 34 -15.30 -14.41 -11.87
C LYS A 34 -14.02 -14.20 -12.67
N THR A 35 -14.06 -13.43 -13.76
CA THR A 35 -12.87 -13.07 -14.54
C THR A 35 -11.90 -12.22 -13.73
N ARG A 36 -12.35 -11.13 -13.07
CA ARG A 36 -11.46 -10.31 -12.23
C ARG A 36 -10.85 -11.09 -11.07
N LEU A 37 -11.65 -11.85 -10.32
CA LEU A 37 -11.13 -12.67 -9.21
C LEU A 37 -10.12 -13.72 -9.71
N LYS A 38 -10.35 -14.29 -10.91
CA LYS A 38 -9.37 -15.17 -11.54
C LYS A 38 -8.08 -14.41 -11.93
N GLU A 39 -8.17 -13.24 -12.54
CA GLU A 39 -6.99 -12.46 -12.93
C GLU A 39 -6.19 -11.93 -11.72
N THR A 40 -6.86 -11.54 -10.63
CA THR A 40 -6.22 -11.04 -9.40
C THR A 40 -5.57 -12.15 -8.57
N PHE A 41 -6.27 -13.27 -8.31
CA PHE A 41 -5.78 -14.34 -7.43
C PHE A 41 -5.19 -15.55 -8.18
N PHE A 42 -5.49 -15.72 -9.47
CA PHE A 42 -4.98 -16.81 -10.32
C PHE A 42 -4.36 -16.28 -11.63
N PRO A 43 -3.47 -15.25 -11.59
CA PRO A 43 -2.86 -14.63 -12.78
C PRO A 43 -2.06 -15.61 -13.64
N ASP A 44 -1.66 -16.74 -13.05
CA ASP A 44 -0.83 -17.77 -13.67
C ASP A 44 -1.65 -18.92 -14.25
N ASP A 45 -2.97 -18.89 -14.02
CA ASP A 45 -3.95 -19.95 -14.31
C ASP A 45 -3.31 -21.35 -14.21
N PRO A 46 -2.84 -21.80 -13.03
CA PRO A 46 -2.06 -23.04 -12.93
C PRO A 46 -2.84 -24.24 -13.46
N LEU A 47 -4.18 -24.19 -13.38
CA LEU A 47 -5.12 -25.17 -13.94
C LEU A 47 -5.11 -25.25 -15.48
N ARG A 48 -4.37 -24.37 -16.19
CA ARG A 48 -4.22 -24.43 -17.65
C ARG A 48 -3.46 -25.66 -18.12
N GLN A 49 -2.38 -26.06 -17.44
CA GLN A 49 -1.61 -27.25 -17.82
C GLN A 49 -2.46 -28.54 -17.79
N PHE A 50 -3.55 -28.50 -17.01
CA PHE A 50 -4.52 -29.57 -16.84
C PHE A 50 -5.58 -29.58 -17.96
N LYS A 51 -5.74 -28.48 -18.71
CA LYS A 51 -6.76 -28.37 -19.77
C LYS A 51 -6.38 -29.25 -20.96
N GLY A 52 -7.30 -30.08 -21.42
CA GLY A 52 -7.07 -31.06 -22.50
C GLY A 52 -6.35 -32.35 -22.07
N GLN A 53 -5.75 -32.41 -20.88
CA GLN A 53 -4.98 -33.59 -20.45
C GLN A 53 -5.83 -34.70 -19.81
N PRO A 54 -5.40 -35.98 -19.90
CA PRO A 54 -6.08 -37.11 -19.26
C PRO A 54 -5.95 -37.07 -17.73
N LEU A 55 -6.87 -37.75 -17.04
CA LEU A 55 -7.06 -37.59 -15.59
C LEU A 55 -5.84 -38.02 -14.75
N LYS A 56 -5.06 -39.00 -15.21
CA LYS A 56 -3.77 -39.37 -14.58
C LYS A 56 -2.75 -38.23 -14.64
N THR A 57 -2.54 -37.61 -15.80
CA THR A 57 -1.57 -36.50 -15.93
C THR A 57 -2.04 -35.23 -15.21
N LYS A 58 -3.36 -34.99 -15.13
CA LYS A 58 -3.93 -33.95 -14.25
C LYS A 58 -3.54 -34.14 -12.79
N LEU A 59 -3.60 -35.37 -12.25
CA LEU A 59 -3.17 -35.65 -10.88
C LEU A 59 -1.66 -35.47 -10.69
N ILE A 60 -0.84 -35.86 -11.67
CA ILE A 60 0.61 -35.63 -11.67
C ILE A 60 0.94 -34.13 -11.65
N LEU A 61 0.23 -33.32 -12.46
CA LEU A 61 0.40 -31.86 -12.48
C LEU A 61 -0.10 -31.19 -11.18
N ALA A 62 -1.16 -31.70 -10.54
CA ALA A 62 -1.57 -31.26 -9.21
C ALA A 62 -0.45 -31.47 -8.19
N ALA A 63 0.14 -32.67 -8.19
CA ALA A 63 1.24 -33.03 -7.32
C ALA A 63 2.48 -32.16 -7.60
N GLN A 64 2.87 -31.94 -8.86
CA GLN A 64 3.99 -31.07 -9.23
C GLN A 64 3.78 -29.59 -8.88
N TYR A 65 2.53 -29.10 -8.93
CA TYR A 65 2.24 -27.73 -8.52
C TYR A 65 2.34 -27.55 -6.99
N LEU A 66 1.80 -28.50 -6.22
CA LEU A 66 1.77 -28.48 -4.75
C LEU A 66 3.12 -28.84 -4.12
N PHE A 67 3.86 -29.76 -4.74
CA PHE A 67 5.16 -30.28 -4.28
C PHE A 67 6.25 -29.99 -5.33
N PRO A 68 6.92 -28.82 -5.29
CA PRO A 68 7.99 -28.45 -6.24
C PRO A 68 9.10 -29.50 -6.41
N ILE A 69 9.36 -30.34 -5.39
CA ILE A 69 10.29 -31.46 -5.47
C ILE A 69 10.00 -32.42 -6.64
N LEU A 70 8.74 -32.62 -7.02
CA LEU A 70 8.35 -33.47 -8.16
C LEU A 70 8.66 -32.83 -9.53
N GLN A 71 8.95 -31.52 -9.57
CA GLN A 71 9.33 -30.78 -10.77
C GLN A 71 10.85 -30.72 -10.97
N TRP A 72 11.63 -30.56 -9.88
CA TRP A 72 13.10 -30.46 -9.96
C TRP A 72 13.84 -31.77 -9.66
N GLY A 73 13.28 -32.66 -8.85
CA GLY A 73 13.87 -33.95 -8.49
C GLY A 73 14.24 -34.83 -9.70
N PRO A 74 13.35 -35.03 -10.69
CA PRO A 74 13.66 -35.79 -11.90
C PRO A 74 14.76 -35.18 -12.79
N LYS A 75 15.12 -33.91 -12.56
CA LYS A 75 16.20 -33.19 -13.28
C LYS A 75 17.48 -33.05 -12.45
N TYR A 76 17.52 -33.68 -11.27
CA TYR A 76 18.65 -33.61 -10.36
C TYR A 76 19.80 -34.49 -10.84
N THR A 77 21.05 -34.04 -10.63
CA THR A 77 22.24 -34.74 -11.12
C THR A 77 23.31 -34.82 -10.04
N PHE A 78 24.19 -35.81 -10.12
CA PHE A 78 25.28 -36.01 -9.15
C PHE A 78 26.23 -34.80 -9.04
N LYS A 79 26.34 -33.98 -10.09
CA LYS A 79 27.09 -32.72 -10.09
C LYS A 79 26.45 -31.62 -9.21
N LEU A 80 25.12 -31.64 -9.05
CA LEU A 80 24.41 -30.81 -8.07
C LEU A 80 24.58 -31.39 -6.67
N PHE A 81 24.42 -32.72 -6.51
CA PHE A 81 24.58 -33.38 -5.22
C PHE A 81 25.93 -33.12 -4.55
N LYS A 82 27.06 -33.14 -5.28
CA LYS A 82 28.36 -32.77 -4.69
C LYS A 82 28.41 -31.32 -4.17
N SER A 83 27.63 -30.41 -4.74
CA SER A 83 27.51 -29.02 -4.29
C SER A 83 26.64 -28.92 -3.03
N ASP A 84 25.44 -29.50 -3.09
CA ASP A 84 24.45 -29.42 -2.02
C ASP A 84 24.84 -30.27 -0.79
N LEU A 85 25.67 -31.31 -0.98
CA LEU A 85 26.30 -32.10 0.09
C LEU A 85 27.29 -31.26 0.91
N VAL A 86 28.22 -30.56 0.25
CA VAL A 86 29.19 -29.68 0.93
C VAL A 86 28.48 -28.53 1.62
N ALA A 87 27.46 -27.94 0.99
CA ALA A 87 26.65 -26.90 1.61
C ALA A 87 25.91 -27.42 2.86
N GLY A 88 25.18 -28.53 2.77
CA GLY A 88 24.41 -29.09 3.88
C GLY A 88 25.26 -29.46 5.10
N LEU A 89 26.41 -30.10 4.88
CA LEU A 89 27.39 -30.40 5.94
C LEU A 89 27.89 -29.12 6.62
N THR A 90 28.26 -28.12 5.82
CA THR A 90 28.78 -26.83 6.31
C THR A 90 27.72 -26.05 7.12
N ILE A 91 26.44 -26.06 6.71
CA ILE A 91 25.37 -25.39 7.46
C ILE A 91 25.06 -26.14 8.76
N ALA A 92 25.05 -27.47 8.76
CA ALA A 92 24.74 -28.27 9.95
C ALA A 92 25.67 -27.93 11.13
N SER A 93 26.96 -27.73 10.87
CA SER A 93 27.97 -27.34 11.87
C SER A 93 27.68 -26.00 12.56
N LEU A 94 26.88 -25.13 11.93
CA LEU A 94 26.52 -23.79 12.40
C LEU A 94 25.05 -23.67 12.81
N ALA A 95 24.16 -24.52 12.29
CA ALA A 95 22.77 -24.63 12.71
C ALA A 95 22.65 -25.17 14.14
N ILE A 96 23.47 -26.17 14.51
CA ILE A 96 23.45 -26.79 15.84
C ILE A 96 23.74 -25.75 16.95
N PRO A 97 24.84 -25.00 16.94
CA PRO A 97 25.14 -24.06 18.02
C PRO A 97 24.18 -22.86 18.07
N GLN A 98 23.69 -22.40 16.92
CA GLN A 98 22.68 -21.34 16.86
C GLN A 98 21.34 -21.78 17.43
N GLY A 99 20.89 -23.01 17.14
CA GLY A 99 19.66 -23.59 17.68
C GLY A 99 19.64 -23.60 19.21
N ILE A 100 20.74 -24.07 19.83
CA ILE A 100 20.97 -24.00 21.28
C ILE A 100 20.80 -22.57 21.81
N SER A 101 21.47 -21.61 21.17
CA SER A 101 21.45 -20.20 21.59
C SER A 101 20.06 -19.58 21.47
N TYR A 102 19.28 -19.95 20.45
CA TYR A 102 17.97 -19.38 20.20
C TYR A 102 16.88 -20.01 21.09
N ALA A 103 16.96 -21.31 21.40
CA ALA A 103 16.07 -21.92 22.41
C ALA A 103 16.28 -21.28 23.80
N LYS A 104 17.54 -20.99 24.18
CA LYS A 104 17.85 -20.24 25.41
C LYS A 104 17.22 -18.83 25.40
N LEU A 105 17.21 -18.11 24.28
CA LEU A 105 16.52 -16.80 24.16
C LEU A 105 14.99 -16.93 24.29
N ALA A 106 14.40 -18.03 23.80
CA ALA A 106 12.99 -18.35 24.01
C ALA A 106 12.69 -18.79 25.46
N ASN A 107 13.71 -19.00 26.29
CA ASN A 107 13.62 -19.59 27.64
C ASN A 107 13.10 -21.04 27.61
N LEU A 108 13.31 -21.73 26.48
CA LEU A 108 13.00 -23.14 26.28
C LEU A 108 14.23 -24.00 26.62
N PRO A 109 14.05 -25.27 27.02
CA PRO A 109 15.17 -26.20 27.20
C PRO A 109 16.03 -26.28 25.92
N PRO A 110 17.38 -26.24 26.00
CA PRO A 110 18.23 -26.18 24.80
C PRO A 110 18.03 -27.32 23.79
N ILE A 111 17.52 -28.46 24.27
CA ILE A 111 17.14 -29.63 23.46
C ILE A 111 16.08 -29.26 22.37
N VAL A 112 15.17 -28.32 22.67
CA VAL A 112 14.06 -27.87 21.80
C VAL A 112 14.55 -27.00 20.64
N GLY A 113 15.78 -26.48 20.72
CA GLY A 113 16.45 -25.79 19.61
C GLY A 113 17.18 -26.72 18.64
N LEU A 114 17.11 -28.04 18.84
CA LEU A 114 18.03 -28.99 18.22
C LEU A 114 17.39 -30.32 17.78
N PHE A 115 16.65 -31.01 18.65
CA PHE A 115 16.62 -32.48 18.66
C PHE A 115 15.41 -33.17 18.04
N VAL A 116 15.68 -34.39 17.56
CA VAL A 116 14.89 -35.29 16.70
C VAL A 116 14.08 -36.32 17.51
N LEU A 117 13.36 -37.21 16.81
CA LEU A 117 12.40 -38.22 17.29
C LEU A 117 12.92 -39.66 17.05
N HIS A 118 12.47 -40.65 17.83
CA HIS A 118 12.75 -42.09 17.63
C HIS A 118 11.44 -42.83 17.32
N ASN A 119 11.46 -43.66 16.27
CA ASN A 119 10.28 -44.17 15.55
C ASN A 119 9.47 -43.04 14.88
N SER A 120 9.84 -42.72 13.63
CA SER A 120 9.19 -41.75 12.72
C SER A 120 9.49 -40.26 12.97
N ASP A 121 10.72 -39.87 12.62
CA ASP A 121 11.02 -38.67 11.83
C ASP A 121 10.21 -37.39 12.12
N SER A 122 10.68 -36.48 13.00
CA SER A 122 10.42 -35.03 12.82
C SER A 122 11.17 -34.06 13.77
N SER A 123 12.33 -33.53 13.37
CA SER A 123 12.84 -32.22 13.89
C SER A 123 13.93 -31.64 13.00
N PHE A 124 14.62 -32.53 12.30
CA PHE A 124 15.09 -32.27 10.94
C PHE A 124 13.95 -31.97 9.95
N VAL A 125 12.67 -31.99 10.37
CA VAL A 125 11.50 -31.95 9.48
C VAL A 125 11.12 -30.57 8.97
N PRO A 126 11.20 -29.45 9.71
CA PRO A 126 10.90 -28.16 9.10
C PRO A 126 11.76 -27.87 7.85
N PRO A 127 13.07 -28.17 7.83
CA PRO A 127 13.87 -28.13 6.60
C PRO A 127 13.53 -29.19 5.55
N LEU A 128 13.04 -30.40 5.90
CA LEU A 128 12.56 -31.38 4.91
C LEU A 128 11.24 -30.98 4.26
N VAL A 129 10.26 -30.56 5.06
CA VAL A 129 8.97 -30.03 4.59
C VAL A 129 9.20 -28.81 3.71
N TYR A 130 10.15 -27.95 4.08
CA TYR A 130 10.59 -26.87 3.21
C TYR A 130 11.28 -27.37 1.92
N ALA A 131 12.15 -28.39 1.97
CA ALA A 131 12.74 -28.95 0.75
C ALA A 131 11.72 -29.59 -0.20
N VAL A 132 10.56 -30.02 0.32
CA VAL A 132 9.44 -30.59 -0.45
C VAL A 132 8.50 -29.52 -1.01
N LEU A 133 8.19 -28.47 -0.24
CA LEU A 133 7.17 -27.44 -0.56
C LEU A 133 7.73 -26.09 -1.04
N GLY A 134 8.94 -25.72 -0.65
CA GLY A 134 9.55 -24.41 -0.86
C GLY A 134 9.95 -24.15 -2.32
N SER A 135 10.09 -22.87 -2.66
CA SER A 135 10.54 -22.42 -3.99
C SER A 135 11.94 -21.82 -3.98
N SER A 136 12.42 -21.28 -2.86
CA SER A 136 13.82 -20.83 -2.72
C SER A 136 14.80 -22.01 -2.64
N ARG A 137 15.97 -21.83 -3.26
CA ARG A 137 17.04 -22.84 -3.32
C ARG A 137 18.09 -22.65 -2.23
N ASP A 138 18.18 -21.45 -1.67
CA ASP A 138 19.25 -21.00 -0.78
C ASP A 138 18.79 -20.81 0.67
N LEU A 139 17.48 -20.87 0.93
CA LEU A 139 16.91 -20.64 2.24
C LEU A 139 17.26 -21.78 3.22
N ALA A 140 18.04 -21.49 4.26
CA ALA A 140 18.42 -22.46 5.28
C ALA A 140 17.50 -22.37 6.50
N VAL A 141 16.69 -23.41 6.73
CA VAL A 141 15.53 -23.38 7.63
C VAL A 141 15.86 -23.80 9.07
N GLY A 142 15.24 -23.17 10.07
CA GLY A 142 15.31 -23.55 11.49
C GLY A 142 14.94 -22.37 12.41
N PRO A 143 15.27 -22.40 13.71
CA PRO A 143 14.98 -21.28 14.61
C PRO A 143 15.70 -19.97 14.23
N VAL A 144 15.11 -18.83 14.65
CA VAL A 144 15.67 -17.47 14.49
C VAL A 144 15.55 -16.67 15.79
N SER A 145 16.50 -15.76 16.04
CA SER A 145 16.64 -15.04 17.31
C SER A 145 15.42 -14.21 17.68
N ILE A 146 14.85 -13.46 16.72
CA ILE A 146 13.81 -12.46 16.99
C ILE A 146 12.47 -13.14 17.31
N ALA A 147 12.06 -14.14 16.53
CA ALA A 147 10.87 -14.93 16.83
C ALA A 147 11.02 -15.71 18.15
N SER A 148 12.23 -16.23 18.45
CA SER A 148 12.53 -16.89 19.73
C SER A 148 12.33 -15.94 20.91
N LEU A 149 12.95 -14.75 20.85
CA LEU A 149 12.88 -13.74 21.91
C LEU A 149 11.44 -13.29 22.17
N VAL A 150 10.67 -13.00 21.11
CA VAL A 150 9.28 -12.52 21.23
C VAL A 150 8.33 -13.61 21.73
N LEU A 151 8.49 -14.86 21.28
CA LEU A 151 7.73 -15.99 21.81
C LEU A 151 8.01 -16.19 23.31
N GLY A 152 9.29 -16.18 23.69
CA GLY A 152 9.71 -16.35 25.08
C GLY A 152 9.27 -15.21 26.00
N SER A 153 9.29 -13.96 25.53
CA SER A 153 8.90 -12.80 26.33
C SER A 153 7.39 -12.67 26.51
N MET A 154 6.61 -12.93 25.45
CA MET A 154 5.14 -12.88 25.54
C MET A 154 4.57 -13.99 26.42
N LEU A 155 5.09 -15.22 26.35
CA LEU A 155 4.63 -16.30 27.21
C LEU A 155 5.05 -16.10 28.68
N ARG A 156 6.23 -15.51 28.92
CA ARG A 156 6.73 -15.21 30.29
C ARG A 156 5.88 -14.19 31.04
N GLN A 157 5.11 -13.34 30.35
CA GLN A 157 4.22 -12.36 31.00
C GLN A 157 3.08 -13.02 31.77
N GLU A 158 2.74 -14.27 31.45
CA GLU A 158 1.55 -14.97 31.97
C GLU A 158 1.91 -16.31 32.64
N VAL A 159 2.99 -16.98 32.22
CA VAL A 159 3.45 -18.26 32.79
C VAL A 159 4.96 -18.23 33.02
N SER A 160 5.39 -18.53 34.25
CA SER A 160 6.80 -18.60 34.61
C SER A 160 7.47 -19.85 34.03
N PRO A 161 8.58 -19.72 33.25
CA PRO A 161 9.32 -20.88 32.72
C PRO A 161 9.94 -21.78 33.79
N THR A 162 10.11 -21.30 35.02
CA THR A 162 10.73 -22.04 36.13
C THR A 162 9.72 -22.69 37.08
N ALA A 163 8.49 -22.18 37.16
CA ALA A 163 7.43 -22.78 37.98
C ALA A 163 6.72 -23.90 37.21
N ASP A 164 6.26 -23.61 35.99
CA ASP A 164 5.48 -24.53 35.16
C ASP A 164 6.16 -24.80 33.80
N PRO A 165 7.36 -25.42 33.78
CA PRO A 165 8.12 -25.62 32.53
C PRO A 165 7.36 -26.44 31.49
N VAL A 166 6.51 -27.39 31.92
CA VAL A 166 5.66 -28.20 31.03
C VAL A 166 4.55 -27.36 30.39
N LEU A 167 3.91 -26.47 31.16
CA LEU A 167 2.88 -25.58 30.63
C LEU A 167 3.49 -24.57 29.66
N PHE A 168 4.62 -23.95 30.03
CA PHE A 168 5.34 -23.02 29.18
C PHE A 168 5.69 -23.65 27.82
N LEU A 169 6.14 -24.91 27.82
CA LEU A 169 6.44 -25.68 26.60
C LEU A 169 5.19 -26.00 25.77
N GLN A 170 4.07 -26.37 26.41
CA GLN A 170 2.76 -26.57 25.73
C GLN A 170 2.28 -25.27 25.04
N LEU A 171 2.40 -24.12 25.72
CA LEU A 171 2.04 -22.82 25.16
C LEU A 171 2.97 -22.41 24.01
N ALA A 172 4.26 -22.74 24.06
CA ALA A 172 5.22 -22.49 22.99
C ALA A 172 4.93 -23.31 21.71
N PHE A 173 4.64 -24.60 21.84
CA PHE A 173 4.23 -25.44 20.71
C PHE A 173 2.87 -24.98 20.14
N THR A 174 1.87 -24.74 21.00
CA THR A 174 0.55 -24.29 20.52
C THR A 174 0.63 -22.90 19.86
N SER A 175 1.50 -22.00 20.33
CA SER A 175 1.75 -20.71 19.65
C SER A 175 2.38 -20.91 18.27
N THR A 176 3.29 -21.88 18.16
CA THR A 176 3.92 -22.27 16.88
C THR A 176 2.90 -22.86 15.90
N PHE A 177 1.93 -23.63 16.39
CA PHE A 177 0.82 -24.15 15.58
C PHE A 177 -0.01 -23.00 14.98
N PHE A 178 -0.42 -22.02 15.79
CA PHE A 178 -1.17 -20.86 15.29
C PHE A 178 -0.35 -19.96 14.37
N ALA A 179 0.97 -19.81 14.61
CA ALA A 179 1.89 -19.13 13.70
C ALA A 179 1.90 -19.82 12.32
N GLY A 180 2.08 -21.14 12.29
CA GLY A 180 2.09 -21.93 11.05
C GLY A 180 0.74 -21.92 10.33
N LEU A 181 -0.37 -22.04 11.06
CA LEU A 181 -1.72 -22.00 10.51
C LEU A 181 -2.02 -20.63 9.85
N PHE A 182 -1.66 -19.54 10.51
CA PHE A 182 -1.77 -18.19 9.94
C PHE A 182 -0.94 -18.05 8.67
N GLN A 183 0.35 -18.42 8.71
CA GLN A 183 1.25 -18.39 7.55
C GLN A 183 0.71 -19.20 6.36
N ALA A 184 0.26 -20.43 6.61
CA ALA A 184 -0.32 -21.30 5.58
C ALA A 184 -1.60 -20.69 4.99
N SER A 185 -2.47 -20.10 5.83
CA SER A 185 -3.69 -19.43 5.37
C SER A 185 -3.42 -18.27 4.41
N LEU A 186 -2.37 -17.47 4.64
CA LEU A 186 -2.00 -16.37 3.73
C LEU A 186 -1.58 -16.91 2.35
N GLY A 187 -0.87 -18.04 2.31
CA GLY A 187 -0.48 -18.72 1.08
C GLY A 187 -1.66 -19.37 0.35
N ILE A 188 -2.59 -19.98 1.09
CA ILE A 188 -3.84 -20.58 0.55
C ILE A 188 -4.77 -19.48 -0.02
N LEU A 189 -4.89 -18.34 0.67
CA LEU A 189 -5.60 -17.14 0.19
C LEU A 189 -4.83 -16.37 -0.91
N ARG A 190 -3.64 -16.85 -1.29
CA ARG A 190 -2.79 -16.32 -2.37
C ARG A 190 -2.37 -14.86 -2.17
N LEU A 191 -2.11 -14.49 -0.93
CA LEU A 191 -1.68 -13.14 -0.54
C LEU A 191 -0.17 -12.92 -0.75
N GLY A 192 0.51 -13.82 -1.45
CA GLY A 192 1.94 -13.74 -1.78
C GLY A 192 2.31 -12.53 -2.64
N PHE A 193 1.35 -11.81 -3.23
CA PHE A 193 1.62 -10.52 -3.91
C PHE A 193 2.18 -9.45 -2.95
N ILE A 194 1.94 -9.57 -1.64
CA ILE A 194 2.55 -8.70 -0.60
C ILE A 194 4.09 -8.73 -0.67
N ILE A 195 4.66 -9.80 -1.22
CA ILE A 195 6.10 -10.03 -1.32
C ILE A 195 6.72 -9.26 -2.49
N ASP A 196 5.93 -8.90 -3.51
CA ASP A 196 6.38 -8.10 -4.63
C ASP A 196 6.57 -6.61 -4.25
N PHE A 197 6.16 -6.18 -3.04
CA PHE A 197 6.51 -4.85 -2.51
C PHE A 197 7.96 -4.76 -2.00
N LEU A 198 8.72 -5.86 -1.96
CA LEU A 198 10.14 -5.87 -1.62
C LEU A 198 11.00 -5.49 -2.84
N SER A 199 11.09 -4.18 -3.12
CA SER A 199 11.87 -3.65 -4.24
C SER A 199 13.35 -4.01 -4.16
N LYS A 200 14.04 -4.04 -5.32
CA LYS A 200 15.48 -4.35 -5.38
C LYS A 200 16.32 -3.38 -4.53
N ALA A 201 15.92 -2.12 -4.47
CA ALA A 201 16.55 -1.09 -3.64
C ALA A 201 16.35 -1.36 -2.12
N ILE A 202 15.16 -1.79 -1.70
CA ILE A 202 14.93 -2.22 -0.31
C ILE A 202 15.84 -3.40 0.05
N LEU A 203 15.90 -4.42 -0.81
CA LEU A 203 16.69 -5.63 -0.55
C LEU A 203 18.21 -5.33 -0.42
N ILE A 204 18.75 -4.41 -1.23
CA ILE A 204 20.17 -4.01 -1.15
C ILE A 204 20.48 -3.25 0.15
N GLY A 205 19.64 -2.27 0.52
CA GLY A 205 19.82 -1.52 1.78
C GLY A 205 19.64 -2.41 3.01
N PHE A 206 18.65 -3.31 2.97
CA PHE A 206 18.39 -4.32 3.99
C PHE A 206 19.57 -5.30 4.13
N MET A 207 20.12 -5.82 3.03
CA MET A 207 21.31 -6.69 3.04
C MET A 207 22.49 -6.01 3.75
N ALA A 208 22.81 -4.77 3.39
CA ALA A 208 23.96 -4.07 3.95
C ALA A 208 23.77 -3.75 5.44
N GLY A 209 22.58 -3.30 5.86
CA GLY A 209 22.28 -3.02 7.26
C GLY A 209 22.26 -4.29 8.13
N ALA A 210 21.62 -5.35 7.64
CA ALA A 210 21.60 -6.64 8.31
C ALA A 210 23.01 -7.26 8.38
N ALA A 211 23.83 -7.09 7.33
CA ALA A 211 25.18 -7.62 7.31
C ALA A 211 26.09 -6.99 8.38
N ILE A 212 25.97 -5.67 8.57
CA ILE A 212 26.70 -4.96 9.64
C ILE A 212 26.20 -5.40 11.01
N ILE A 213 24.89 -5.38 11.29
CA ILE A 213 24.36 -5.80 12.60
C ILE A 213 24.69 -7.25 12.94
N VAL A 214 24.53 -8.19 11.99
CA VAL A 214 24.85 -9.61 12.24
C VAL A 214 26.34 -9.78 12.52
N SER A 215 27.21 -8.98 11.92
CA SER A 215 28.65 -8.97 12.20
C SER A 215 28.97 -8.38 13.59
N LEU A 216 28.37 -7.23 13.94
CA LEU A 216 28.50 -6.62 15.27
C LEU A 216 27.98 -7.54 16.39
N GLN A 217 26.91 -8.29 16.14
CA GLN A 217 26.37 -9.32 17.04
C GLN A 217 27.30 -10.52 17.25
N GLN A 218 28.34 -10.72 16.41
CA GLN A 218 29.39 -11.71 16.65
C GLN A 218 30.57 -11.19 17.47
N LEU A 219 30.63 -9.88 17.77
CA LEU A 219 31.69 -9.34 18.64
C LEU A 219 31.70 -10.02 20.01
N LYS A 220 30.54 -10.43 20.53
CA LYS A 220 30.45 -11.22 21.77
C LYS A 220 31.28 -12.52 21.72
N SER A 221 31.21 -13.27 20.61
CA SER A 221 31.93 -14.54 20.46
C SER A 221 33.38 -14.35 20.00
N LEU A 222 33.70 -13.25 19.30
CA LEU A 222 35.07 -12.89 18.92
C LEU A 222 35.89 -12.30 20.08
N LEU A 223 35.26 -11.55 20.98
CA LEU A 223 35.90 -10.92 22.15
C LEU A 223 35.83 -11.79 23.42
N GLY A 224 34.88 -12.73 23.49
CA GLY A 224 34.67 -13.61 24.65
C GLY A 224 33.67 -13.09 25.70
N ILE A 225 33.02 -11.95 25.43
CA ILE A 225 32.09 -11.28 26.36
C ILE A 225 30.92 -12.20 26.73
N SER A 226 30.67 -12.31 28.04
CA SER A 226 29.60 -13.11 28.65
C SER A 226 28.30 -12.30 28.83
N HIS A 227 28.39 -11.06 29.33
CA HIS A 227 27.25 -10.16 29.44
C HIS A 227 27.10 -9.34 28.16
N PHE A 228 26.10 -9.67 27.34
CA PHE A 228 25.87 -8.98 26.07
C PHE A 228 24.40 -8.59 25.90
N THR A 229 24.15 -7.43 25.27
CA THR A 229 22.80 -6.92 25.07
C THR A 229 21.89 -7.85 24.27
N ASN A 230 20.62 -7.92 24.67
CA ASN A 230 19.57 -8.61 23.92
C ASN A 230 18.97 -7.75 22.78
N GLN A 231 19.34 -6.47 22.70
CA GLN A 231 18.85 -5.56 21.66
C GLN A 231 19.72 -5.64 20.40
N MET A 232 19.10 -5.53 19.22
CA MET A 232 19.74 -5.75 17.92
C MET A 232 19.97 -4.46 17.11
N GLY A 233 20.11 -3.32 17.78
CA GLY A 233 20.52 -2.04 17.18
C GLY A 233 22.01 -1.74 17.39
N LEU A 234 22.58 -0.90 16.53
CA LEU A 234 24.00 -0.52 16.57
C LEU A 234 24.41 0.13 17.91
N ILE A 235 23.61 1.07 18.41
CA ILE A 235 23.94 1.81 19.64
C ILE A 235 24.00 0.86 20.87
N PRO A 236 22.94 0.07 21.20
CA PRO A 236 23.01 -0.89 22.30
C PRO A 236 24.17 -1.88 22.21
N VAL A 237 24.50 -2.35 21.00
CA VAL A 237 25.60 -3.30 20.79
C VAL A 237 26.95 -2.65 21.06
N MET A 238 27.22 -1.47 20.51
CA MET A 238 28.50 -0.79 20.74
C MET A 238 28.67 -0.38 22.20
N THR A 239 27.60 0.11 22.86
CA THR A 239 27.62 0.40 24.30
C THR A 239 27.93 -0.86 25.11
N SER A 240 27.32 -2.01 24.80
CA SER A 240 27.59 -3.29 25.47
C SER A 240 29.03 -3.78 25.26
N VAL A 241 29.64 -3.53 24.10
CA VAL A 241 31.02 -3.93 23.79
C VAL A 241 32.04 -3.07 24.54
N PHE A 242 31.82 -1.75 24.63
CA PHE A 242 32.73 -0.83 25.32
C PHE A 242 32.57 -0.84 26.85
N HIS A 243 31.35 -1.01 27.38
CA HIS A 243 31.14 -1.08 28.83
C HIS A 243 31.76 -2.35 29.44
N ASN A 244 31.65 -3.48 28.74
CA ASN A 244 32.14 -4.78 29.21
C ASN A 244 33.54 -5.11 28.66
N ILE A 245 34.39 -4.08 28.49
CA ILE A 245 35.76 -4.23 27.98
C ILE A 245 36.66 -5.09 28.89
N HIS A 246 36.32 -5.18 30.17
CA HIS A 246 37.00 -6.04 31.15
C HIS A 246 36.72 -7.55 30.95
N GLU A 247 35.72 -7.93 30.15
CA GLU A 247 35.42 -9.34 29.82
C GLU A 247 36.18 -9.86 28.58
N TRP A 248 37.06 -9.04 27.98
CA TRP A 248 37.74 -9.39 26.73
C TRP A 248 38.85 -10.45 26.95
N SER A 249 38.64 -11.66 26.42
CA SER A 249 39.62 -12.75 26.45
C SER A 249 40.59 -12.62 25.26
N TRP A 250 41.85 -12.29 25.53
CA TRP A 250 42.88 -12.20 24.49
C TRP A 250 43.10 -13.53 23.75
N GLN A 251 42.92 -14.67 24.45
CA GLN A 251 42.98 -16.02 23.87
C GLN A 251 41.87 -16.21 22.83
N THR A 252 40.65 -15.77 23.17
CA THR A 252 39.49 -15.81 22.28
C THR A 252 39.70 -14.87 21.09
N ILE A 253 40.20 -13.65 21.32
CA ILE A 253 40.49 -12.67 20.26
C ILE A 253 41.54 -13.20 19.27
N LEU A 254 42.67 -13.74 19.76
CA LEU A 254 43.72 -14.30 18.91
C LEU A 254 43.22 -15.49 18.08
N MET A 255 42.47 -16.39 18.70
CA MET A 255 41.85 -17.53 18.02
C MET A 255 40.85 -17.06 16.94
N GLY A 256 40.02 -16.07 17.27
CA GLY A 256 39.02 -15.49 16.36
C GLY A 256 39.66 -14.82 15.15
N ILE A 257 40.69 -13.99 15.36
CA ILE A 257 41.44 -13.33 14.28
C ILE A 257 42.12 -14.39 13.38
N CYS A 258 42.73 -15.42 13.96
CA CYS A 258 43.38 -16.49 13.19
C CYS A 258 42.40 -17.21 12.24
N PHE A 259 41.25 -17.67 12.76
CA PHE A 259 40.24 -18.31 11.92
C PHE A 259 39.55 -17.35 10.95
N LEU A 260 39.36 -16.07 11.32
CA LEU A 260 38.81 -15.04 10.42
C LEU A 260 39.74 -14.80 9.22
N VAL A 261 41.05 -14.65 9.47
CA VAL A 261 42.07 -14.47 8.42
C VAL A 261 42.13 -15.71 7.52
N LEU A 262 42.12 -16.91 8.07
CA LEU A 262 42.10 -18.16 7.29
C LEU A 262 40.87 -18.25 6.37
N LEU A 263 39.68 -17.92 6.88
CA LEU A 263 38.43 -17.91 6.10
C LEU A 263 38.44 -16.82 5.00
N LEU A 264 38.94 -15.63 5.30
CA LEU A 264 39.08 -14.55 4.30
C LEU A 264 40.11 -14.88 3.22
N LEU A 265 41.24 -15.52 3.57
CA LEU A 265 42.23 -16.01 2.61
C LEU A 265 41.66 -17.11 1.70
N ALA A 266 40.95 -18.10 2.26
CA ALA A 266 40.28 -19.15 1.48
C ALA A 266 39.28 -18.55 0.47
N ARG A 267 38.52 -17.53 0.88
CA ARG A 267 37.60 -16.78 0.02
C ARG A 267 38.32 -15.97 -1.06
N HIS A 268 39.42 -15.29 -0.74
CA HIS A 268 40.23 -14.52 -1.71
C HIS A 268 40.87 -15.42 -2.77
N VAL A 269 41.37 -16.59 -2.38
CA VAL A 269 41.89 -17.61 -3.31
C VAL A 269 40.80 -18.10 -4.26
N SER A 270 39.59 -18.37 -3.75
CA SER A 270 38.44 -18.77 -4.58
C SER A 270 38.05 -17.69 -5.60
N ILE A 271 38.06 -16.41 -5.21
CA ILE A 271 37.75 -15.30 -6.12
C ILE A 271 38.82 -15.17 -7.22
N LYS A 272 40.11 -15.24 -6.86
CA LYS A 272 41.23 -15.14 -7.83
C LYS A 272 41.37 -16.37 -8.73
N LYS A 273 40.98 -17.56 -8.27
CA LYS A 273 41.05 -18.82 -9.04
C LYS A 273 39.76 -19.63 -8.86
N PRO A 274 38.72 -19.41 -9.71
CA PRO A 274 37.43 -20.09 -9.56
C PRO A 274 37.50 -21.62 -9.66
N LYS A 275 38.56 -22.20 -10.26
CA LYS A 275 38.84 -23.65 -10.22
C LYS A 275 39.05 -24.18 -8.78
N LEU A 276 39.46 -23.33 -7.84
CA LEU A 276 39.69 -23.64 -6.42
C LEU A 276 38.47 -23.31 -5.52
N PHE A 277 37.29 -23.08 -6.10
CA PHE A 277 36.04 -22.80 -5.36
C PHE A 277 35.81 -23.73 -4.14
N TRP A 278 36.11 -25.03 -4.27
CA TRP A 278 35.97 -26.03 -3.21
C TRP A 278 36.70 -25.65 -1.90
N VAL A 279 37.81 -24.91 -1.98
CA VAL A 279 38.55 -24.44 -0.80
C VAL A 279 37.70 -23.48 0.03
N SER A 280 37.01 -22.52 -0.59
CA SER A 280 36.13 -21.59 0.14
C SER A 280 34.84 -22.25 0.60
N ALA A 281 34.38 -23.32 -0.06
CA ALA A 281 33.17 -24.05 0.34
C ALA A 281 33.41 -25.00 1.53
N GLY A 282 34.58 -25.64 1.59
CA GLY A 282 34.97 -26.54 2.68
C GLY A 282 35.60 -25.86 3.90
N ALA A 283 36.15 -24.65 3.75
CA ALA A 283 36.87 -23.96 4.82
C ALA A 283 36.08 -23.81 6.14
N PRO A 284 34.77 -23.44 6.17
CA PRO A 284 34.05 -23.30 7.44
C PRO A 284 33.93 -24.62 8.23
N LEU A 285 33.66 -25.73 7.54
CA LEU A 285 33.62 -27.06 8.16
C LEU A 285 34.99 -27.47 8.68
N LEU A 286 36.05 -27.21 7.91
CA LEU A 286 37.44 -27.46 8.32
C LEU A 286 37.81 -26.64 9.57
N CYS A 287 37.40 -25.37 9.65
CA CYS A 287 37.60 -24.53 10.83
C CYS A 287 36.92 -25.11 12.08
N VAL A 288 35.67 -25.62 11.97
CA VAL A 288 34.97 -26.26 13.09
C VAL A 288 35.71 -27.52 13.57
N ILE A 289 36.19 -28.37 12.64
CA ILE A 289 36.95 -29.58 12.97
C ILE A 289 38.28 -29.23 13.66
N ILE A 290 39.10 -28.36 13.05
CA ILE A 290 40.40 -27.96 13.60
C ILE A 290 40.24 -27.29 14.98
N SER A 291 39.29 -26.36 15.13
CA SER A 291 39.09 -25.65 16.39
C SER A 291 38.60 -26.56 17.52
N THR A 292 37.73 -27.52 17.23
CA THR A 292 37.26 -28.50 18.22
C THR A 292 38.41 -29.41 18.67
N LEU A 293 39.28 -29.86 17.74
CA LEU A 293 40.48 -30.63 18.06
C LEU A 293 41.49 -29.83 18.91
N VAL A 294 41.73 -28.56 18.56
CA VAL A 294 42.65 -27.67 19.30
C VAL A 294 42.14 -27.40 20.72
N VAL A 295 40.85 -27.10 20.89
CA VAL A 295 40.24 -26.88 22.22
C VAL A 295 40.27 -28.14 23.09
N PHE A 296 40.03 -29.30 22.49
CA PHE A 296 40.12 -30.60 23.16
C PHE A 296 41.56 -30.89 23.63
N ALA A 297 42.55 -30.76 22.74
CA ALA A 297 43.95 -31.06 23.04
C ALA A 297 44.54 -30.12 24.12
N ILE A 298 44.24 -28.82 24.05
CA ILE A 298 44.73 -27.80 24.99
C ILE A 298 43.91 -27.79 26.30
N LYS A 299 42.77 -28.50 26.35
CA LYS A 299 41.74 -28.36 27.41
C LYS A 299 41.37 -26.89 27.64
N ALA A 300 41.17 -26.15 26.53
CA ALA A 300 41.07 -24.69 26.55
C ALA A 300 39.83 -24.12 27.29
N GLN A 301 38.90 -25.00 27.67
CA GLN A 301 37.83 -24.71 28.64
C GLN A 301 38.39 -24.15 29.97
N ASN A 302 39.57 -24.62 30.40
CA ASN A 302 40.24 -24.13 31.62
C ASN A 302 40.96 -22.77 31.42
N HIS A 303 40.99 -22.25 30.19
CA HIS A 303 41.76 -21.07 29.79
C HIS A 303 40.85 -19.92 29.30
N GLY A 304 39.57 -19.91 29.71
CA GLY A 304 38.61 -18.83 29.45
C GLY A 304 37.93 -18.86 28.08
N ILE A 305 38.21 -19.84 27.21
CA ILE A 305 37.56 -19.92 25.89
C ILE A 305 36.15 -20.50 26.04
N SER A 306 35.13 -19.73 25.66
CA SER A 306 33.73 -20.18 25.75
C SER A 306 33.42 -21.26 24.70
N VAL A 307 32.85 -22.37 25.19
CA VAL A 307 32.43 -23.55 24.40
C VAL A 307 30.92 -23.75 24.51
N ILE A 308 30.39 -24.69 23.72
CA ILE A 308 28.96 -25.06 23.76
C ILE A 308 28.57 -25.76 25.09
N GLY A 309 29.47 -26.59 25.63
CA GLY A 309 29.26 -27.32 26.89
C GLY A 309 28.46 -28.62 26.74
N LYS A 310 28.18 -29.29 27.88
CA LYS A 310 27.46 -30.57 27.91
C LYS A 310 26.01 -30.41 27.45
N LEU A 311 25.55 -31.33 26.62
CA LEU A 311 24.19 -31.43 26.12
C LEU A 311 23.67 -32.85 26.37
N GLN A 312 22.38 -32.99 26.64
CA GLN A 312 21.74 -34.29 26.76
C GLN A 312 21.75 -34.98 25.39
N GLN A 313 22.15 -36.25 25.37
CA GLN A 313 22.00 -37.14 24.22
C GLN A 313 20.57 -37.66 24.13
N GLY A 314 20.21 -38.17 22.96
CA GLY A 314 18.90 -38.77 22.73
C GLY A 314 17.97 -37.82 22.01
N ILE A 315 16.68 -37.91 22.34
CA ILE A 315 15.60 -37.67 21.39
C ILE A 315 14.33 -37.27 22.16
N ASN A 316 13.52 -36.39 21.58
CA ASN A 316 12.22 -35.99 22.15
C ASN A 316 11.05 -36.79 21.54
N PRO A 317 10.00 -37.09 22.32
CA PRO A 317 8.75 -37.64 21.78
C PRO A 317 7.98 -36.60 20.93
N PRO A 318 7.00 -37.03 20.11
CA PRO A 318 6.12 -36.12 19.38
C PRO A 318 5.23 -35.30 20.32
N SER A 319 5.11 -34.00 20.06
CA SER A 319 4.39 -33.04 20.89
C SER A 319 2.92 -32.86 20.53
N TRP A 320 2.33 -33.69 19.66
CA TRP A 320 0.90 -33.62 19.32
C TRP A 320 0.00 -33.61 20.57
N ASN A 321 0.32 -34.46 21.55
CA ASN A 321 -0.39 -34.55 22.84
C ASN A 321 -0.13 -33.35 23.79
N MET A 322 0.74 -32.40 23.38
CA MET A 322 1.07 -31.17 24.13
C MET A 322 0.39 -29.92 23.56
N LEU A 323 -0.32 -30.03 22.42
CA LEU A 323 -1.08 -28.92 21.83
C LEU A 323 -2.36 -28.67 22.63
N ARG A 324 -2.51 -27.48 23.21
CA ARG A 324 -3.63 -27.11 24.10
C ARG A 324 -4.56 -26.06 23.47
N PHE A 325 -5.61 -26.54 22.82
CA PHE A 325 -6.65 -25.72 22.19
C PHE A 325 -7.76 -25.23 23.15
N HIS A 326 -7.65 -25.50 24.45
CA HIS A 326 -8.66 -25.19 25.46
C HIS A 326 -8.01 -24.56 26.71
N GLY A 327 -8.73 -23.65 27.37
CA GLY A 327 -8.31 -22.97 28.61
C GLY A 327 -8.13 -21.46 28.46
N SER A 328 -7.91 -20.77 29.58
CA SER A 328 -7.75 -19.31 29.69
C SER A 328 -6.69 -18.73 28.74
N HIS A 329 -5.55 -19.40 28.62
CA HIS A 329 -4.39 -18.91 27.85
C HIS A 329 -4.56 -19.01 26.33
N LEU A 330 -5.68 -19.51 25.79
CA LEU A 330 -5.89 -19.64 24.34
C LEU A 330 -5.73 -18.29 23.61
N GLY A 331 -6.25 -17.20 24.19
CA GLY A 331 -6.12 -15.85 23.63
C GLY A 331 -4.67 -15.35 23.58
N LEU A 332 -3.88 -15.62 24.63
CA LEU A 332 -2.44 -15.33 24.67
C LEU A 332 -1.70 -16.10 23.57
N VAL A 333 -1.99 -17.39 23.44
CA VAL A 333 -1.34 -18.30 22.50
C VAL A 333 -1.66 -17.93 21.05
N MET A 334 -2.91 -17.59 20.73
CA MET A 334 -3.29 -17.09 19.42
C MET A 334 -2.63 -15.74 19.09
N LYS A 335 -2.60 -14.80 20.05
CA LYS A 335 -1.93 -13.49 19.91
C LYS A 335 -0.42 -13.64 19.69
N THR A 336 0.23 -14.50 20.46
CA THR A 336 1.67 -14.79 20.38
C THR A 336 2.00 -15.50 19.07
N GLY A 337 1.20 -16.50 18.67
CA GLY A 337 1.34 -17.20 17.39
C GLY A 337 1.15 -16.27 16.19
N LEU A 338 0.18 -15.36 16.22
CA LEU A 338 -0.01 -14.36 15.16
C LEU A 338 1.21 -13.45 15.02
N ILE A 339 1.69 -12.86 16.12
CA ILE A 339 2.83 -11.92 16.11
C ILE A 339 4.13 -12.63 15.69
N THR A 340 4.44 -13.77 16.29
CA THR A 340 5.65 -14.55 15.95
C THR A 340 5.57 -15.15 14.54
N GLY A 341 4.37 -15.48 14.07
CA GLY A 341 4.07 -15.89 12.70
C GLY A 341 4.34 -14.77 11.69
N ILE A 342 3.89 -13.54 11.95
CA ILE A 342 4.20 -12.37 11.10
C ILE A 342 5.71 -12.11 11.05
N LEU A 343 6.38 -12.10 12.22
CA LEU A 343 7.82 -11.83 12.32
C LEU A 343 8.66 -12.86 11.54
N SER A 344 8.42 -14.15 11.79
CA SER A 344 9.16 -15.25 11.16
C SER A 344 8.84 -15.39 9.66
N LEU A 345 7.61 -15.07 9.24
CA LEU A 345 7.24 -15.03 7.83
C LEU A 345 7.96 -13.90 7.09
N THR A 346 7.97 -12.70 7.67
CA THR A 346 8.64 -11.52 7.10
C THR A 346 10.14 -11.76 6.95
N GLU A 347 10.79 -12.35 7.97
CA GLU A 347 12.21 -12.70 7.92
C GLU A 347 12.49 -13.74 6.82
N GLY A 348 11.79 -14.88 6.82
CA GLY A 348 12.02 -15.95 5.84
C GLY A 348 11.80 -15.52 4.39
N ILE A 349 10.74 -14.74 4.14
CA ILE A 349 10.46 -14.16 2.82
C ILE A 349 11.58 -13.21 2.39
N ALA A 350 11.99 -12.28 3.27
CA ALA A 350 13.01 -11.29 2.95
C ALA A 350 14.34 -11.98 2.61
N VAL A 351 14.74 -12.99 3.40
CA VAL A 351 15.92 -13.82 3.14
C VAL A 351 15.76 -14.58 1.81
N GLY A 352 14.61 -15.22 1.56
CA GLY A 352 14.36 -15.99 0.34
C GLY A 352 14.41 -15.15 -0.93
N ARG A 353 13.78 -13.96 -0.94
CA ARG A 353 13.85 -13.00 -2.05
C ARG A 353 15.24 -12.38 -2.20
N THR A 354 15.98 -12.17 -1.10
CA THR A 354 17.36 -11.67 -1.13
C THR A 354 18.29 -12.59 -1.92
N PHE A 355 18.37 -13.88 -1.55
CA PHE A 355 19.26 -14.82 -2.25
C PHE A 355 18.80 -15.14 -3.68
N ALA A 356 17.48 -15.11 -3.92
CA ALA A 356 16.93 -15.20 -5.27
C ALA A 356 17.34 -14.03 -6.18
N ALA A 357 17.36 -12.80 -5.65
CA ALA A 357 17.83 -11.62 -6.37
C ALA A 357 19.35 -11.68 -6.66
N LEU A 358 20.16 -12.19 -5.72
CA LEU A 358 21.61 -12.38 -5.94
C LEU A 358 21.93 -13.42 -7.03
N LYS A 359 21.10 -14.46 -7.18
CA LYS A 359 21.25 -15.53 -8.18
C LYS A 359 20.34 -15.39 -9.42
N ASN A 360 19.64 -14.26 -9.56
CA ASN A 360 18.69 -13.96 -10.64
C ASN A 360 17.67 -15.10 -10.92
N TYR A 361 17.05 -15.65 -9.87
CA TYR A 361 15.90 -16.56 -9.99
C TYR A 361 14.66 -16.01 -9.28
N LYS A 362 13.49 -16.59 -9.57
CA LYS A 362 12.20 -16.17 -8.98
C LYS A 362 11.79 -17.07 -7.82
N VAL A 363 11.14 -16.46 -6.83
CA VAL A 363 10.57 -17.11 -5.63
C VAL A 363 9.08 -16.86 -5.60
N ASP A 364 8.29 -17.94 -5.61
CA ASP A 364 6.82 -17.92 -5.60
C ASP A 364 6.35 -17.60 -4.19
N GLY A 365 5.83 -16.38 -4.02
CA GLY A 365 5.43 -15.87 -2.72
C GLY A 365 4.33 -16.69 -2.03
N ASN A 366 3.45 -17.33 -2.80
CA ASN A 366 2.38 -18.16 -2.24
C ASN A 366 2.95 -19.49 -1.73
N LYS A 367 3.92 -20.06 -2.46
CA LYS A 367 4.60 -21.30 -2.06
C LYS A 367 5.51 -21.08 -0.84
N GLU A 368 6.20 -19.94 -0.73
CA GLU A 368 6.93 -19.60 0.50
C GLU A 368 5.99 -19.48 1.71
N MET A 369 4.88 -18.76 1.58
CA MET A 369 3.87 -18.64 2.66
C MET A 369 3.31 -20.02 3.07
N MET A 370 2.98 -20.88 2.10
CA MET A 370 2.53 -22.24 2.40
C MET A 370 3.63 -23.10 3.02
N ALA A 371 4.86 -23.09 2.49
CA ALA A 371 5.96 -23.91 2.99
C ALA A 371 6.37 -23.52 4.42
N ILE A 372 6.52 -22.21 4.69
CA ILE A 372 6.84 -21.67 6.02
C ILE A 372 5.69 -21.96 7.00
N GLY A 373 4.43 -21.90 6.54
CA GLY A 373 3.28 -22.27 7.36
C GLY A 373 3.22 -23.75 7.69
N PHE A 374 3.21 -24.63 6.68
CA PHE A 374 3.14 -26.07 6.87
C PHE A 374 4.32 -26.62 7.69
N MET A 375 5.54 -26.12 7.48
CA MET A 375 6.70 -26.57 8.26
C MET A 375 6.60 -26.20 9.75
N ASN A 376 5.93 -25.09 10.09
CA ASN A 376 5.66 -24.70 11.48
C ASN A 376 4.43 -25.44 12.07
N VAL A 377 3.38 -25.72 11.29
CA VAL A 377 2.27 -26.59 11.72
C VAL A 377 2.80 -27.99 12.05
N VAL A 378 3.54 -28.62 11.14
CA VAL A 378 4.14 -29.94 11.36
C VAL A 378 5.14 -29.86 12.52
N GLY A 379 6.05 -28.88 12.51
CA GLY A 379 7.04 -28.69 13.60
C GLY A 379 6.43 -28.58 15.00
N SER A 380 5.31 -27.86 15.15
CA SER A 380 4.61 -27.72 16.45
C SER A 380 4.04 -29.03 16.99
N SER A 381 3.80 -30.01 16.11
CA SER A 381 3.34 -31.37 16.46
C SER A 381 4.49 -32.30 16.85
N THR A 382 5.74 -31.85 16.66
CA THR A 382 6.94 -32.70 16.65
C THR A 382 8.09 -32.07 17.45
N SER A 383 7.75 -31.42 18.55
CA SER A 383 8.67 -30.79 19.51
C SER A 383 9.53 -29.64 18.95
N CYS A 384 9.19 -29.05 17.80
CA CYS A 384 9.80 -27.82 17.29
C CYS A 384 8.97 -26.58 17.68
N TYR A 385 9.64 -25.43 17.82
CA TYR A 385 9.01 -24.12 17.96
C TYR A 385 9.31 -23.23 16.73
N VAL A 386 8.68 -22.06 16.61
CA VAL A 386 8.69 -21.16 15.42
C VAL A 386 10.04 -21.14 14.67
N THR A 387 10.03 -21.73 13.46
CA THR A 387 11.15 -21.78 12.52
C THR A 387 10.91 -20.92 11.29
N THR A 388 12.01 -20.48 10.66
CA THR A 388 12.00 -19.83 9.34
C THR A 388 13.37 -19.93 8.67
N GLY A 389 13.54 -19.31 7.51
CA GLY A 389 14.84 -19.17 6.87
C GLY A 389 15.70 -18.09 7.54
N ALA A 390 16.84 -18.47 8.11
CA ALA A 390 17.73 -17.52 8.80
C ALA A 390 18.73 -16.86 7.83
N PHE A 391 18.92 -15.55 7.95
CA PHE A 391 19.83 -14.77 7.07
C PHE A 391 21.29 -15.30 7.11
N SER A 392 21.84 -15.51 8.31
CA SER A 392 23.22 -16.00 8.50
C SER A 392 23.43 -17.42 7.95
N ARG A 393 22.48 -18.33 8.17
CA ARG A 393 22.55 -19.72 7.68
C ARG A 393 22.39 -19.79 6.17
N SER A 394 21.52 -18.95 5.60
CA SER A 394 21.32 -18.86 4.14
C SER A 394 22.53 -18.22 3.43
N ALA A 395 23.21 -17.26 4.07
CA ALA A 395 24.49 -16.72 3.58
C ALA A 395 25.57 -17.80 3.51
N VAL A 396 25.69 -18.64 4.54
CA VAL A 396 26.63 -19.78 4.58
C VAL A 396 26.26 -20.83 3.52
N ASN A 397 24.96 -21.17 3.38
CA ASN A 397 24.43 -22.08 2.35
C ASN A 397 24.82 -21.61 0.93
N ASN A 398 24.56 -20.34 0.63
CA ASN A 398 24.90 -19.71 -0.64
C ASN A 398 26.41 -19.72 -0.91
N ASN A 399 27.23 -19.34 0.07
CA ASN A 399 28.69 -19.24 -0.08
C ASN A 399 29.39 -20.60 -0.17
N ALA A 400 28.82 -21.65 0.46
CA ALA A 400 29.23 -23.03 0.25
C ALA A 400 28.79 -23.60 -1.13
N GLY A 401 28.08 -22.79 -1.94
CA GLY A 401 27.74 -23.09 -3.33
C GLY A 401 26.53 -24.00 -3.50
N ALA A 402 25.52 -23.87 -2.63
CA ALA A 402 24.23 -24.51 -2.80
C ALA A 402 23.52 -24.10 -4.11
N LYS A 403 22.75 -25.04 -4.64
CA LYS A 403 22.06 -24.97 -5.93
C LYS A 403 20.62 -25.49 -5.85
N THR A 404 20.31 -26.35 -4.88
CA THR A 404 18.95 -26.84 -4.63
C THR A 404 18.65 -26.93 -3.12
N ALA A 405 17.36 -27.07 -2.80
CA ALA A 405 16.90 -27.29 -1.44
C ALA A 405 17.35 -28.66 -0.84
N VAL A 406 18.04 -29.52 -1.60
CA VAL A 406 18.70 -30.72 -1.06
C VAL A 406 19.77 -30.36 -0.03
N SER A 407 20.32 -29.14 -0.04
CA SER A 407 21.20 -28.66 1.04
C SER A 407 20.50 -28.67 2.41
N ASN A 408 19.20 -28.37 2.49
CA ASN A 408 18.40 -28.53 3.71
C ASN A 408 18.24 -30.02 4.08
N VAL A 409 18.05 -30.92 3.11
CA VAL A 409 17.94 -32.37 3.35
C VAL A 409 19.25 -32.94 3.92
N VAL A 410 20.38 -32.55 3.36
CA VAL A 410 21.71 -32.95 3.85
C VAL A 410 21.97 -32.35 5.23
N MET A 411 21.67 -31.07 5.45
CA MET A 411 21.75 -30.44 6.78
C MET A 411 20.93 -31.23 7.79
N SER A 412 19.67 -31.53 7.47
CA SER A 412 18.72 -32.33 8.26
C SER A 412 19.27 -33.69 8.68
N VAL A 413 19.81 -34.47 7.73
CA VAL A 413 20.44 -35.78 8.04
C VAL A 413 21.73 -35.61 8.84
N THR A 414 22.55 -34.61 8.54
CA THR A 414 23.81 -34.34 9.26
C THR A 414 23.55 -33.95 10.70
N VAL A 415 22.51 -33.15 10.96
CA VAL A 415 22.04 -32.83 12.31
C VAL A 415 21.61 -34.13 13.00
N MET A 416 20.71 -34.93 12.43
CA MET A 416 20.29 -36.21 13.02
C MET A 416 21.47 -37.12 13.44
N VAL A 417 22.45 -37.33 12.55
CA VAL A 417 23.66 -38.12 12.84
C VAL A 417 24.50 -37.49 13.97
N THR A 418 24.60 -36.16 14.00
CA THR A 418 25.34 -35.44 15.04
C THR A 418 24.69 -35.62 16.41
N LEU A 419 23.37 -35.46 16.49
CA LEU A 419 22.57 -35.58 17.71
C LEU A 419 22.65 -36.98 18.34
N LEU A 420 22.70 -38.02 17.49
CA LEU A 420 22.79 -39.42 17.91
C LEU A 420 24.21 -39.83 18.32
N PHE A 421 25.24 -39.46 17.54
CA PHE A 421 26.58 -40.05 17.65
C PHE A 421 27.70 -39.07 17.96
N LEU A 422 27.64 -37.82 17.47
CA LEU A 422 28.76 -36.87 17.52
C LEU A 422 28.62 -35.80 18.62
N MET A 423 27.52 -35.79 19.38
CA MET A 423 27.28 -34.83 20.47
C MET A 423 28.44 -34.73 21.50
N PRO A 424 29.13 -35.82 21.88
CA PRO A 424 30.33 -35.75 22.74
C PRO A 424 31.52 -34.97 22.16
N LEU A 425 31.56 -34.75 20.85
CA LEU A 425 32.61 -33.95 20.20
C LEU A 425 32.22 -32.46 20.19
N PHE A 426 30.95 -32.15 19.89
CA PHE A 426 30.45 -30.78 19.81
C PHE A 426 30.51 -30.00 21.14
N GLN A 427 30.56 -30.67 22.29
CA GLN A 427 30.76 -29.99 23.59
C GLN A 427 32.07 -29.19 23.67
N TYR A 428 33.08 -29.54 22.85
CA TYR A 428 34.39 -28.87 22.77
C TYR A 428 34.47 -27.80 21.67
N THR A 429 33.44 -27.63 20.84
CA THR A 429 33.45 -26.60 19.78
C THR A 429 33.40 -25.20 20.41
N PRO A 430 34.32 -24.28 20.08
CA PRO A 430 34.36 -22.95 20.66
C PRO A 430 33.46 -21.96 19.92
N ASN A 431 32.82 -21.06 20.67
CA ASN A 431 31.88 -20.08 20.12
C ASN A 431 32.53 -19.10 19.14
N VAL A 432 33.84 -18.84 19.31
CA VAL A 432 34.62 -17.88 18.51
C VAL A 432 34.66 -18.20 17.01
N VAL A 433 34.80 -19.48 16.65
CA VAL A 433 34.95 -19.90 15.25
C VAL A 433 33.61 -19.82 14.52
N LEU A 434 32.52 -20.08 15.22
CA LEU A 434 31.17 -19.87 14.72
C LEU A 434 30.92 -18.37 14.43
N GLY A 435 31.40 -17.49 15.31
CA GLY A 435 31.41 -16.04 15.07
C GLY A 435 32.19 -15.65 13.81
N ALA A 436 33.41 -16.15 13.65
CA ALA A 436 34.25 -15.89 12.47
C ALA A 436 33.62 -16.40 11.15
N ILE A 437 32.97 -17.58 11.17
CA ILE A 437 32.24 -18.13 10.02
C ILE A 437 31.06 -17.22 9.64
N ILE A 438 30.27 -16.77 10.62
CA ILE A 438 29.14 -15.87 10.38
C ILE A 438 29.62 -14.55 9.77
N VAL A 439 30.64 -13.92 10.34
CA VAL A 439 31.20 -12.64 9.83
C VAL A 439 31.72 -12.78 8.40
N THR A 440 32.56 -13.78 8.12
CA THR A 440 33.15 -13.97 6.77
C THR A 440 32.11 -14.28 5.69
N ALA A 441 31.04 -15.00 6.04
CA ALA A 441 29.95 -15.28 5.12
C ALA A 441 29.09 -14.03 4.84
N VAL A 442 28.79 -13.25 5.87
CA VAL A 442 27.84 -12.14 5.82
C VAL A 442 28.44 -10.86 5.20
N ILE A 443 29.74 -10.61 5.34
CA ILE A 443 30.47 -9.53 4.63
C ILE A 443 30.28 -9.61 3.10
N GLY A 444 29.97 -10.80 2.55
CA GLY A 444 29.74 -10.98 1.11
C GLY A 444 28.45 -10.42 0.54
N LEU A 445 27.59 -9.81 1.36
CA LEU A 445 26.26 -9.33 0.96
C LEU A 445 26.21 -7.80 0.75
N ILE A 446 27.34 -7.10 0.89
CA ILE A 446 27.43 -5.64 0.74
C ILE A 446 27.80 -5.30 -0.71
N ASP A 447 26.81 -4.94 -1.52
CA ASP A 447 26.96 -4.59 -2.94
C ASP A 447 27.00 -3.06 -3.14
N LEU A 448 28.20 -2.47 -3.07
CA LEU A 448 28.42 -1.04 -3.30
C LEU A 448 28.18 -0.63 -4.78
N PRO A 449 28.60 -1.39 -5.80
CA PRO A 449 28.25 -1.10 -7.20
C PRO A 449 26.74 -0.99 -7.46
N ALA A 450 25.91 -1.89 -6.90
CA ALA A 450 24.47 -1.82 -7.06
C ALA A 450 23.86 -0.58 -6.38
N ALA A 451 24.36 -0.19 -5.19
CA ALA A 451 23.96 1.04 -4.50
C ALA A 451 24.29 2.30 -5.33
N TYR A 452 25.47 2.34 -5.97
CA TYR A 452 25.86 3.43 -6.87
C TYR A 452 24.98 3.49 -8.12
N ASN A 453 24.65 2.34 -8.72
CA ASN A 453 23.76 2.28 -9.89
C ASN A 453 22.33 2.75 -9.57
N ILE A 454 21.80 2.43 -8.39
CA ILE A 454 20.52 2.98 -7.90
C ILE A 454 20.59 4.51 -7.83
N TRP A 455 21.66 5.06 -7.24
CA TRP A 455 21.88 6.52 -7.19
C TRP A 455 22.00 7.18 -8.57
N LYS A 456 22.54 6.48 -9.58
CA LYS A 456 22.63 6.98 -10.97
C LYS A 456 21.24 7.08 -11.62
N ILE A 457 20.35 6.12 -11.36
CA ILE A 457 19.05 5.98 -12.04
C ILE A 457 17.93 6.78 -11.35
N ASP A 458 17.67 6.57 -10.05
CA ASP A 458 16.54 7.17 -9.33
C ASP A 458 16.92 7.52 -7.87
N LYS A 459 16.91 8.82 -7.56
CA LYS A 459 17.32 9.35 -6.24
C LYS A 459 16.35 8.95 -5.11
N PHE A 460 15.08 8.69 -5.42
CA PHE A 460 14.09 8.27 -4.43
C PHE A 460 14.23 6.78 -4.12
N ASP A 461 14.60 5.96 -5.10
CA ASP A 461 14.95 4.55 -4.85
C ASP A 461 16.20 4.45 -3.97
N PHE A 462 17.19 5.33 -4.16
CA PHE A 462 18.34 5.44 -3.26
C PHE A 462 17.93 5.89 -1.85
N LEU A 463 17.00 6.82 -1.71
CA LEU A 463 16.47 7.23 -0.40
C LEU A 463 15.78 6.06 0.31
N VAL A 464 14.97 5.26 -0.40
CA VAL A 464 14.33 4.05 0.12
C VAL A 464 15.38 3.00 0.55
N MET A 465 16.44 2.80 -0.23
CA MET A 465 17.58 1.95 0.13
C MET A 465 18.29 2.46 1.41
N LEU A 466 18.49 3.78 1.52
CA LEU A 466 19.10 4.41 2.69
C LEU A 466 18.21 4.30 3.94
N THR A 467 16.89 4.43 3.80
CA THR A 467 15.92 4.19 4.88
C THR A 467 15.95 2.74 5.35
N ALA A 468 16.06 1.77 4.43
CA ALA A 468 16.23 0.36 4.79
C ALA A 468 17.53 0.16 5.59
N PHE A 469 18.66 0.67 5.07
CA PHE A 469 19.97 0.57 5.71
C PHE A 469 19.99 1.19 7.12
N MET A 470 19.64 2.47 7.23
CA MET A 470 19.67 3.21 8.51
C MET A 470 18.62 2.71 9.50
N GLY A 471 17.41 2.38 9.03
CA GLY A 471 16.35 1.85 9.88
C GLY A 471 16.69 0.46 10.45
N VAL A 472 17.38 -0.38 9.67
CA VAL A 472 17.91 -1.65 10.19
C VAL A 472 18.98 -1.38 11.24
N LEU A 473 19.95 -0.50 10.97
CA LEU A 473 21.05 -0.16 11.90
C LEU A 473 20.59 0.44 13.23
N PHE A 474 19.67 1.41 13.22
CA PHE A 474 19.34 2.22 14.39
C PHE A 474 18.05 1.80 15.12
N ILE A 475 17.12 1.10 14.45
CA ILE A 475 15.82 0.74 15.04
C ILE A 475 15.73 -0.78 15.23
N SER A 476 15.59 -1.53 14.13
CA SER A 476 15.60 -3.00 14.12
C SER A 476 15.50 -3.53 12.69
N VAL A 477 15.84 -4.81 12.50
CA VAL A 477 15.72 -5.53 11.22
C VAL A 477 14.31 -5.39 10.61
N GLN A 478 13.25 -5.60 11.40
CA GLN A 478 11.87 -5.43 10.95
C GLN A 478 11.47 -3.95 10.82
N GLY A 479 11.89 -3.09 11.76
CA GLY A 479 11.55 -1.66 11.74
C GLY A 479 12.07 -0.95 10.50
N GLY A 480 13.34 -1.17 10.14
CA GLY A 480 13.92 -0.61 8.91
C GLY A 480 13.27 -1.14 7.64
N LEU A 481 12.95 -2.43 7.59
CA LEU A 481 12.24 -3.02 6.46
C LEU A 481 10.84 -2.43 6.30
N ALA A 482 10.08 -2.30 7.40
CA ALA A 482 8.74 -1.72 7.40
C ALA A 482 8.74 -0.24 7.00
N LEU A 483 9.69 0.55 7.50
CA LEU A 483 9.84 1.97 7.11
C LEU A 483 10.20 2.11 5.62
N ALA A 484 11.08 1.26 5.09
CA ALA A 484 11.46 1.29 3.69
C ALA A 484 10.32 0.87 2.75
N VAL A 485 9.58 -0.20 3.09
CA VAL A 485 8.36 -0.59 2.37
C VAL A 485 7.29 0.50 2.44
N GLY A 486 7.13 1.14 3.61
CA GLY A 486 6.23 2.29 3.78
C GLY A 486 6.59 3.47 2.88
N LEU A 487 7.87 3.88 2.86
CA LEU A 487 8.35 4.97 2.01
C LEU A 487 8.27 4.63 0.51
N SER A 488 8.51 3.38 0.14
CA SER A 488 8.38 2.90 -1.25
C SER A 488 6.91 2.84 -1.70
N THR A 489 6.00 2.45 -0.80
CA THR A 489 4.54 2.53 -1.03
C THR A 489 4.09 3.99 -1.13
N PHE A 490 4.64 4.89 -0.31
CA PHE A 490 4.39 6.33 -0.37
C PHE A 490 4.85 6.95 -1.70
N LYS A 491 5.98 6.49 -2.28
CA LYS A 491 6.42 6.86 -3.64
C LYS A 491 5.32 6.55 -4.68
N ILE A 492 4.82 5.31 -4.68
CA ILE A 492 3.74 4.88 -5.57
C ILE A 492 2.48 5.74 -5.38
N LEU A 493 2.09 5.99 -4.12
CA LEU A 493 0.90 6.80 -3.83
C LEU A 493 1.07 8.25 -4.33
N MET A 494 2.22 8.90 -4.16
CA MET A 494 2.47 10.24 -4.71
C MET A 494 2.43 10.27 -6.25
N GLN A 495 2.99 9.25 -6.92
CA GLN A 495 2.94 9.14 -8.39
C GLN A 495 1.50 8.99 -8.91
N ILE A 496 0.63 8.38 -8.11
CA ILE A 496 -0.78 8.16 -8.49
C ILE A 496 -1.64 9.39 -8.21
N THR A 497 -1.42 10.10 -7.08
CA THR A 497 -2.18 11.32 -6.73
C THR A 497 -1.80 12.52 -7.59
N ARG A 498 -0.56 12.60 -8.08
CA ARG A 498 -0.06 13.68 -8.95
C ARG A 498 0.50 13.13 -10.27
N PRO A 499 -0.37 12.60 -11.15
CA PRO A 499 0.04 12.10 -12.46
C PRO A 499 0.51 13.25 -13.37
N LYS A 500 1.32 12.91 -14.38
CA LYS A 500 1.71 13.87 -15.41
C LYS A 500 0.55 14.16 -16.36
N THR A 501 0.42 15.44 -16.73
CA THR A 501 -0.44 15.92 -17.81
C THR A 501 0.44 16.70 -18.79
N VAL A 502 0.28 16.44 -20.08
CA VAL A 502 1.22 16.87 -21.12
C VAL A 502 0.48 17.52 -22.28
N MET A 503 0.90 18.72 -22.67
CA MET A 503 0.37 19.41 -23.84
C MET A 503 0.97 18.85 -25.13
N LEU A 504 0.12 18.57 -26.11
CA LEU A 504 0.50 17.99 -27.39
C LEU A 504 0.41 19.02 -28.54
N GLY A 505 1.35 18.93 -29.47
CA GLY A 505 1.33 19.64 -30.75
C GLY A 505 1.39 18.66 -31.93
N LYS A 506 0.97 19.12 -33.11
CA LYS A 506 1.03 18.37 -34.37
C LYS A 506 2.44 18.48 -34.96
N ILE A 507 3.03 17.37 -35.39
CA ILE A 507 4.29 17.38 -36.16
C ILE A 507 3.96 17.72 -37.63
N PRO A 508 4.51 18.81 -38.21
CA PRO A 508 4.22 19.25 -39.58
C PRO A 508 4.35 18.13 -40.63
N GLY A 509 3.42 18.10 -41.58
CA GLY A 509 3.37 17.07 -42.63
C GLY A 509 2.89 15.69 -42.17
N THR A 510 2.49 15.52 -40.90
CA THR A 510 1.98 14.25 -40.36
C THR A 510 0.76 14.46 -39.46
N ASP A 511 -0.05 13.43 -39.25
CA ASP A 511 -1.13 13.44 -38.24
C ASP A 511 -0.67 12.93 -36.86
N ILE A 512 0.64 12.99 -36.60
CA ILE A 512 1.23 12.55 -35.34
C ILE A 512 1.27 13.73 -34.34
N TYR A 513 0.63 13.53 -33.19
CA TYR A 513 0.63 14.49 -32.08
C TYR A 513 1.61 14.05 -31.00
N ARG A 514 2.49 14.95 -30.53
CA ARG A 514 3.53 14.67 -29.53
C ARG A 514 3.77 15.84 -28.57
N ASN A 515 4.44 15.54 -27.46
CA ASN A 515 4.78 16.48 -26.39
C ASN A 515 5.64 17.64 -26.92
N LEU A 516 5.13 18.87 -26.82
CA LEU A 516 5.78 20.11 -27.26
C LEU A 516 7.15 20.35 -26.61
N HIS A 517 7.36 19.90 -25.37
CA HIS A 517 8.63 20.06 -24.67
C HIS A 517 9.68 19.01 -25.07
N GLN A 518 9.26 17.89 -25.67
CA GLN A 518 10.16 16.82 -26.13
C GLN A 518 10.51 16.98 -27.61
N TYR A 519 9.52 17.32 -28.45
CA TYR A 519 9.68 17.44 -29.90
C TYR A 519 9.56 18.91 -30.29
N LYS A 520 10.69 19.58 -30.51
CA LYS A 520 10.75 21.01 -30.90
C LYS A 520 10.05 21.32 -32.24
N GLU A 521 9.84 20.29 -33.05
CA GLU A 521 9.14 20.35 -34.34
C GLU A 521 7.61 20.33 -34.18
N ALA A 522 7.08 19.93 -33.01
CA ALA A 522 5.63 19.88 -32.78
C ALA A 522 5.07 21.29 -32.56
N VAL A 523 4.02 21.64 -33.31
CA VAL A 523 3.41 22.97 -33.31
C VAL A 523 2.02 22.92 -32.65
N ARG A 524 1.65 23.98 -31.92
CA ARG A 524 0.31 24.14 -31.33
C ARG A 524 -0.76 24.30 -32.42
N VAL A 525 -1.98 23.86 -32.16
CA VAL A 525 -3.12 24.07 -33.06
C VAL A 525 -3.97 25.24 -32.53
N PRO A 526 -4.11 26.37 -33.25
CA PRO A 526 -4.85 27.53 -32.76
C PRO A 526 -6.29 27.22 -32.36
N GLY A 527 -6.72 27.69 -31.18
CA GLY A 527 -8.05 27.47 -30.63
C GLY A 527 -8.30 26.10 -29.98
N PHE A 528 -7.34 25.16 -30.02
CA PHE A 528 -7.44 23.82 -29.43
C PHE A 528 -6.38 23.59 -28.35
N LEU A 529 -6.81 23.24 -27.14
CA LEU A 529 -5.93 22.73 -26.08
C LEU A 529 -5.98 21.21 -26.06
N ILE A 530 -4.87 20.57 -26.41
CA ILE A 530 -4.75 19.12 -26.49
C ILE A 530 -3.89 18.64 -25.31
N LEU A 531 -4.50 17.94 -24.36
CA LEU A 531 -3.85 17.42 -23.15
C LEU A 531 -3.90 15.89 -23.10
N SER A 532 -2.75 15.24 -22.94
CA SER A 532 -2.65 13.83 -22.58
C SER A 532 -2.70 13.66 -21.06
N ILE A 533 -3.47 12.67 -20.58
CA ILE A 533 -3.53 12.27 -19.17
C ILE A 533 -2.79 10.94 -19.01
N GLU A 534 -1.55 10.99 -18.51
CA GLU A 534 -0.61 9.86 -18.51
C GLU A 534 -0.81 8.86 -17.33
N ALA A 535 -2.05 8.67 -16.87
CA ALA A 535 -2.37 7.80 -15.73
C ALA A 535 -3.86 7.38 -15.64
N PRO A 536 -4.20 6.32 -14.87
CA PRO A 536 -5.59 6.01 -14.49
C PRO A 536 -6.22 7.14 -13.66
N ILE A 537 -7.48 7.48 -13.95
CA ILE A 537 -8.23 8.51 -13.22
C ILE A 537 -8.99 7.87 -12.05
N ASN A 538 -8.72 8.33 -10.82
CA ASN A 538 -9.32 7.76 -9.61
C ASN A 538 -9.52 8.81 -8.50
N PHE A 539 -10.27 8.43 -7.47
CA PHE A 539 -10.60 9.28 -6.31
C PHE A 539 -9.43 10.08 -5.73
N ALA A 540 -8.20 9.53 -5.78
CA ALA A 540 -7.02 10.14 -5.19
C ALA A 540 -6.30 11.15 -6.10
N ASN A 541 -6.69 11.31 -7.37
CA ASN A 541 -6.04 12.25 -8.31
C ASN A 541 -6.97 13.20 -9.06
N ILE A 542 -8.29 13.03 -8.96
CA ILE A 542 -9.29 13.88 -9.60
C ILE A 542 -9.16 15.35 -9.20
N THR A 543 -8.96 15.69 -7.92
CA THR A 543 -8.80 17.08 -7.48
C THR A 543 -7.62 17.74 -8.21
N TYR A 544 -6.46 17.08 -8.22
CA TYR A 544 -5.26 17.55 -8.90
C TYR A 544 -5.43 17.63 -10.43
N LEU A 545 -6.04 16.63 -11.06
CA LEU A 545 -6.32 16.62 -12.50
C LEU A 545 -7.28 17.76 -12.89
N ASN A 546 -8.34 17.99 -12.11
CA ASN A 546 -9.31 19.06 -12.36
C ASN A 546 -8.64 20.44 -12.24
N GLU A 547 -7.88 20.68 -11.17
CA GLU A 547 -7.10 21.91 -11.00
C GLU A 547 -6.02 22.12 -12.06
N ARG A 548 -5.26 21.07 -12.45
CA ARG A 548 -4.18 21.22 -13.44
C ARG A 548 -4.74 21.42 -14.84
N THR A 549 -5.85 20.77 -15.17
CA THR A 549 -6.56 20.97 -16.45
C THR A 549 -7.12 22.38 -16.56
N LEU A 550 -7.77 22.90 -15.50
CA LEU A 550 -8.23 24.29 -15.49
C LEU A 550 -7.07 25.29 -15.53
N ARG A 551 -5.95 25.02 -14.83
CA ARG A 551 -4.75 25.85 -14.94
C ARG A 551 -4.10 25.81 -16.31
N TRP A 552 -4.11 24.68 -17.02
CA TRP A 552 -3.69 24.64 -18.43
C TRP A 552 -4.63 25.46 -19.34
N VAL A 553 -5.94 25.47 -19.06
CA VAL A 553 -6.93 26.31 -19.75
C VAL A 553 -6.66 27.79 -19.50
N GLU A 554 -6.41 28.19 -18.24
CA GLU A 554 -6.05 29.54 -17.84
C GLU A 554 -4.71 29.99 -18.45
N GLU A 555 -3.67 29.15 -18.36
CA GLU A 555 -2.33 29.38 -18.94
C GLU A 555 -2.40 29.57 -20.47
N GLU A 556 -3.23 28.79 -21.17
CA GLU A 556 -3.42 28.98 -22.62
C GLU A 556 -4.30 30.18 -22.94
N GLU A 557 -5.34 30.50 -22.17
CA GLU A 557 -6.12 31.73 -22.37
C GLU A 557 -5.28 33.00 -22.11
N ASP A 558 -4.29 32.95 -21.21
CA ASP A 558 -3.31 34.02 -21.06
C ASP A 558 -2.35 34.11 -22.26
N ASN A 559 -1.81 32.98 -22.74
CA ASN A 559 -0.93 32.94 -23.92
C ASN A 559 -1.64 33.36 -25.23
N ILE A 560 -2.93 33.05 -25.38
CA ILE A 560 -3.67 33.17 -26.64
C ILE A 560 -4.30 34.57 -26.83
N LYS A 561 -4.30 35.44 -25.80
CA LYS A 561 -4.85 36.80 -25.81
C LYS A 561 -4.40 37.71 -26.95
N GLU A 562 -3.24 37.46 -27.56
CA GLU A 562 -2.74 38.25 -28.70
C GLU A 562 -3.23 37.75 -30.07
N GLN A 563 -3.79 36.53 -30.18
CA GLN A 563 -4.06 35.90 -31.50
C GLN A 563 -5.36 35.09 -31.65
N SER A 564 -6.05 34.61 -30.60
CA SER A 564 -7.40 33.98 -30.72
C SER A 564 -8.13 33.86 -29.37
N SER A 565 -9.06 32.89 -29.22
CA SER A 565 -9.60 32.44 -27.93
C SER A 565 -9.73 30.91 -27.92
N LEU A 566 -9.67 30.29 -26.73
CA LEU A 566 -9.70 28.83 -26.59
C LEU A 566 -11.12 28.27 -26.76
N ARG A 567 -11.33 27.41 -27.77
CA ARG A 567 -12.64 26.88 -28.16
C ARG A 567 -12.89 25.45 -27.66
N PHE A 568 -11.89 24.59 -27.78
CA PHE A 568 -12.01 23.16 -27.47
C PHE A 568 -10.90 22.66 -26.56
N LEU A 569 -11.27 21.83 -25.58
CA LEU A 569 -10.38 21.03 -24.76
C LEU A 569 -10.48 19.57 -25.22
N ILE A 570 -9.40 19.09 -25.85
CA ILE A 570 -9.25 17.69 -26.26
C ILE A 570 -8.43 16.96 -25.21
N LEU A 571 -9.02 15.93 -24.58
CA LEU A 571 -8.33 15.04 -23.66
C LEU A 571 -7.96 13.74 -24.37
N GLU A 572 -6.66 13.48 -24.54
CA GLU A 572 -6.17 12.18 -25.01
C GLU A 572 -6.14 11.18 -23.84
N MET A 573 -6.96 10.14 -23.97
CA MET A 573 -7.24 9.13 -22.95
C MET A 573 -6.47 7.82 -23.16
N SER A 574 -5.54 7.78 -24.12
CA SER A 574 -4.77 6.58 -24.52
C SER A 574 -4.05 5.86 -23.37
N ALA A 575 -3.65 6.60 -22.33
CA ALA A 575 -2.96 6.07 -21.14
C ALA A 575 -3.88 5.82 -19.93
N VAL A 576 -5.18 6.15 -20.03
CA VAL A 576 -6.14 6.03 -18.92
C VAL A 576 -6.74 4.63 -18.88
N SER A 577 -6.02 3.68 -18.30
CA SER A 577 -6.38 2.24 -18.31
C SER A 577 -7.52 1.82 -17.37
N ALA A 578 -7.87 2.69 -16.42
CA ALA A 578 -9.02 2.55 -15.55
C ALA A 578 -9.61 3.91 -15.15
N ILE A 579 -10.90 3.89 -14.84
CA ILE A 579 -11.64 4.98 -14.20
C ILE A 579 -12.52 4.41 -13.07
N ASP A 580 -12.78 5.20 -12.03
CA ASP A 580 -13.69 4.84 -10.93
C ASP A 580 -14.97 5.69 -10.90
N THR A 581 -15.80 5.49 -9.88
CA THR A 581 -17.06 6.25 -9.68
C THR A 581 -16.85 7.76 -9.55
N SER A 582 -15.73 8.20 -8.97
CA SER A 582 -15.41 9.62 -8.84
C SER A 582 -14.82 10.17 -10.15
N GLY A 583 -14.07 9.36 -10.90
CA GLY A 583 -13.50 9.77 -12.19
C GLY A 583 -14.56 10.13 -13.23
N ILE A 584 -15.76 9.56 -13.13
CA ILE A 584 -16.89 9.95 -13.98
C ILE A 584 -17.47 11.31 -13.55
N SER A 585 -17.43 11.69 -12.27
CA SER A 585 -17.87 13.04 -11.87
C SER A 585 -16.91 14.14 -12.32
N LEU A 586 -15.60 13.86 -12.40
CA LEU A 586 -14.61 14.77 -13.00
C LEU A 586 -15.05 15.27 -14.38
N PHE A 587 -15.53 14.39 -15.27
CA PHE A 587 -15.99 14.80 -16.60
C PHE A 587 -17.32 15.56 -16.57
N LYS A 588 -18.21 15.27 -15.62
CA LYS A 588 -19.43 16.06 -15.41
C LYS A 588 -19.11 17.46 -14.89
N GLU A 589 -18.20 17.56 -13.92
CA GLU A 589 -17.68 18.82 -13.38
C GLU A 589 -16.95 19.64 -14.45
N LEU A 590 -16.07 19.02 -15.26
CA LEU A 590 -15.39 19.70 -16.36
C LEU A 590 -16.37 20.15 -17.44
N LYS A 591 -17.31 19.31 -17.89
CA LYS A 591 -18.30 19.70 -18.91
C LYS A 591 -19.18 20.87 -18.43
N ALA A 592 -19.62 20.86 -17.16
CA ALA A 592 -20.37 21.96 -16.56
C ALA A 592 -19.53 23.25 -16.41
N THR A 593 -18.28 23.13 -15.93
CA THR A 593 -17.36 24.28 -15.79
C THR A 593 -17.01 24.89 -17.15
N LEU A 594 -16.96 24.06 -18.19
CA LEU A 594 -16.62 24.41 -19.56
C LEU A 594 -17.87 24.58 -20.45
N GLU A 595 -19.07 24.87 -19.94
CA GLU A 595 -20.31 24.93 -20.75
C GLU A 595 -20.27 25.85 -22.00
N LYS A 596 -19.32 26.79 -22.08
CA LYS A 596 -19.06 27.65 -23.26
C LYS A 596 -18.00 27.11 -24.24
N LYS A 597 -17.37 25.96 -23.96
CA LYS A 597 -16.21 25.38 -24.65
C LYS A 597 -16.44 23.88 -24.87
N GLY A 598 -16.06 23.34 -26.03
CA GLY A 598 -16.26 21.90 -26.27
C GLY A 598 -15.27 21.04 -25.48
N LEU A 599 -15.78 20.04 -24.75
CA LEU A 599 -14.97 19.02 -24.06
C LEU A 599 -15.04 17.70 -24.82
N VAL A 600 -13.89 17.22 -25.29
CA VAL A 600 -13.77 16.11 -26.25
C VAL A 600 -12.86 15.02 -25.69
N LEU A 601 -13.27 13.76 -25.85
CA LEU A 601 -12.51 12.60 -25.37
C LEU A 601 -11.94 11.79 -26.55
N VAL A 602 -10.64 11.56 -26.56
CA VAL A 602 -9.95 10.83 -27.65
C VAL A 602 -9.37 9.51 -27.15
N ASN A 603 -9.66 8.42 -27.85
CA ASN A 603 -9.13 7.08 -27.62
C ASN A 603 -9.26 6.51 -26.17
N PRO A 604 -10.42 6.65 -25.47
CA PRO A 604 -10.60 6.04 -24.16
C PRO A 604 -10.61 4.51 -24.23
N LEU A 605 -9.91 3.86 -23.29
CA LEU A 605 -9.81 2.40 -23.24
C LEU A 605 -11.12 1.72 -22.83
N ALA A 606 -11.27 0.44 -23.18
CA ALA A 606 -12.54 -0.30 -23.14
C ALA A 606 -13.32 -0.24 -21.81
N GLU A 607 -12.63 -0.27 -20.66
CA GLU A 607 -13.30 -0.14 -19.34
C GLU A 607 -13.82 1.29 -19.09
N VAL A 608 -13.14 2.31 -19.59
CA VAL A 608 -13.57 3.71 -19.47
C VAL A 608 -14.86 3.90 -20.26
N ILE A 609 -14.92 3.41 -21.50
CA ILE A 609 -16.15 3.41 -22.32
C ILE A 609 -17.29 2.65 -21.62
N GLU A 610 -17.03 1.45 -21.07
CA GLU A 610 -18.06 0.68 -20.36
C GLU A 610 -18.59 1.42 -19.11
N LYS A 611 -17.72 2.11 -18.38
CA LYS A 611 -18.08 2.83 -17.16
C LYS A 611 -18.83 4.14 -17.44
N LEU A 612 -18.41 4.91 -18.46
CA LEU A 612 -19.14 6.08 -18.94
C LEU A 612 -20.55 5.69 -19.40
N LYS A 613 -20.69 4.67 -20.26
CA LYS A 613 -21.99 4.25 -20.82
C LYS A 613 -23.03 3.79 -19.78
N LYS A 614 -22.62 3.35 -18.58
CA LYS A 614 -23.58 3.00 -17.48
C LYS A 614 -24.21 4.21 -16.79
N VAL A 615 -23.61 5.38 -16.97
CA VAL A 615 -23.99 6.66 -16.34
C VAL A 615 -24.70 7.60 -17.34
N ASP A 616 -24.56 7.33 -18.64
CA ASP A 616 -25.10 8.12 -19.77
C ASP A 616 -26.59 7.90 -20.07
N GLU A 617 -27.39 7.49 -19.09
CA GLU A 617 -28.86 7.53 -19.18
C GLU A 617 -29.43 8.97 -19.15
N ALA A 618 -28.59 9.98 -18.88
CA ALA A 618 -28.95 11.39 -18.85
C ALA A 618 -27.72 12.32 -19.06
N SER A 619 -26.77 11.95 -19.92
CA SER A 619 -25.65 12.85 -20.26
C SER A 619 -25.07 12.62 -21.66
N ASP A 620 -24.72 13.71 -22.33
CA ASP A 620 -24.27 13.70 -23.73
C ASP A 620 -22.75 13.48 -23.88
N PHE A 621 -22.19 12.42 -23.29
CA PHE A 621 -20.78 12.05 -23.49
C PHE A 621 -20.60 11.02 -24.62
N MET A 622 -21.64 10.23 -24.93
CA MET A 622 -21.66 9.25 -26.01
C MET A 622 -22.29 9.76 -27.32
N GLN A 623 -22.52 11.08 -27.47
CA GLN A 623 -22.82 11.68 -28.78
C GLN A 623 -21.56 11.62 -29.67
N ALA A 624 -21.73 11.41 -30.98
CA ALA A 624 -20.62 11.17 -31.91
C ALA A 624 -19.60 12.32 -31.94
N ASP A 625 -20.07 13.56 -31.81
CA ASP A 625 -19.27 14.78 -31.93
C ASP A 625 -18.29 15.01 -30.77
N ASN A 626 -18.38 14.21 -29.70
CA ASN A 626 -17.55 14.35 -28.48
C ASN A 626 -16.52 13.20 -28.29
N LEU A 627 -16.47 12.21 -29.18
CA LEU A 627 -15.74 10.94 -28.96
C LEU A 627 -15.06 10.40 -30.23
N PHE A 628 -13.72 10.45 -30.28
CA PHE A 628 -12.93 10.09 -31.48
C PHE A 628 -11.86 9.01 -31.20
N LEU A 629 -11.36 8.33 -32.25
CA LEU A 629 -10.29 7.31 -32.15
C LEU A 629 -8.88 7.91 -32.25
N THR A 630 -8.72 9.07 -32.89
CA THR A 630 -7.46 9.81 -32.95
C THR A 630 -7.65 11.31 -32.72
N VAL A 631 -6.55 12.00 -32.38
CA VAL A 631 -6.55 13.47 -32.19
C VAL A 631 -6.74 14.19 -33.53
N GLY A 632 -6.28 13.61 -34.64
CA GLY A 632 -6.47 14.16 -35.99
C GLY A 632 -7.95 14.25 -36.38
N GLU A 633 -8.71 13.16 -36.19
CA GLU A 633 -10.18 13.14 -36.40
C GLU A 633 -10.89 14.25 -35.60
N ALA A 634 -10.56 14.39 -34.31
CA ALA A 634 -11.18 15.36 -33.41
C ALA A 634 -10.89 16.83 -33.80
N VAL A 635 -9.67 17.12 -34.27
CA VAL A 635 -9.30 18.47 -34.72
C VAL A 635 -9.96 18.79 -36.08
N ALA A 636 -10.14 17.80 -36.95
CA ALA A 636 -10.74 18.00 -38.27
C ALA A 636 -12.26 18.27 -38.23
N SER A 637 -12.99 17.68 -37.30
CA SER A 637 -14.46 17.77 -37.23
C SER A 637 -15.02 19.00 -36.49
N LEU A 638 -14.19 19.69 -35.69
CA LEU A 638 -14.66 20.67 -34.69
C LEU A 638 -14.44 22.15 -35.09
N SER A 639 -14.72 22.50 -36.34
CA SER A 639 -14.61 23.87 -36.85
C SER A 639 -15.85 24.24 -37.70
N PRO A 640 -16.50 25.42 -37.53
CA PRO A 640 -16.35 26.47 -36.51
C PRO A 640 -17.68 26.99 -35.87
N THR A 641 -17.63 27.57 -34.66
CA THR A 641 -18.61 28.58 -34.14
C THR A 641 -18.11 29.26 -32.84
N MET A 642 -18.76 30.34 -32.35
CA MET A 642 -18.25 31.21 -31.24
C MET A 642 -19.34 31.90 -30.38
N LYS A 643 -19.05 32.13 -29.06
CA LYS A 643 -19.29 33.39 -28.29
C LYS A 643 -18.84 33.32 -26.80
N ASP A 644 -18.42 34.45 -26.22
CA ASP A 644 -17.59 34.55 -24.99
C ASP A 644 -18.27 35.28 -23.79
N SER A 645 -17.71 35.19 -22.54
CA SER A 645 -17.86 36.14 -21.38
C SER A 645 -17.28 35.61 -20.03
N SER A 646 -16.96 36.49 -19.06
CA SER A 646 -15.79 36.40 -18.12
C SER A 646 -15.94 36.84 -16.61
N PHE A 647 -14.86 36.69 -15.80
CA PHE A 647 -14.40 37.47 -14.59
C PHE A 647 -14.33 36.84 -13.15
N VAL A 648 -13.80 37.58 -12.15
CA VAL A 648 -12.92 37.12 -11.01
C VAL A 648 -13.36 37.54 -9.56
N PRO A 649 -13.02 36.81 -8.45
CA PRO A 649 -13.35 37.14 -7.02
C PRO A 649 -12.19 37.13 -5.96
N PRO A 650 -12.32 37.81 -4.77
CA PRO A 650 -11.35 37.64 -3.64
C PRO A 650 -11.85 37.83 -2.15
N LEU A 651 -11.18 37.20 -1.15
CA LEU A 651 -11.10 37.52 0.33
C LEU A 651 -12.42 37.49 1.19
N VAL A 652 -12.47 37.38 2.55
CA VAL A 652 -11.46 37.30 3.65
C VAL A 652 -11.64 36.18 4.75
N TYR A 653 -12.42 35.09 4.58
CA TYR A 653 -12.19 33.78 5.27
C TYR A 653 -11.98 32.68 4.23
N VAL A 654 -12.78 32.72 3.17
CA VAL A 654 -12.44 33.24 1.82
C VAL A 654 -10.99 33.80 1.55
N VAL A 655 -10.05 33.86 2.52
CA VAL A 655 -8.57 33.81 2.27
C VAL A 655 -8.02 32.39 2.35
N LEU A 656 -8.31 31.69 3.46
CA LEU A 656 -7.56 30.54 3.97
C LEU A 656 -8.42 29.30 4.11
N GLY A 657 -9.73 29.43 4.34
CA GLY A 657 -10.70 28.36 4.18
C GLY A 657 -11.22 28.30 2.75
N SER A 658 -11.68 27.12 2.34
CA SER A 658 -12.25 26.85 1.02
C SER A 658 -13.68 26.29 1.08
N SER A 659 -14.08 25.67 2.20
CA SER A 659 -15.46 25.27 2.43
C SER A 659 -16.38 26.46 2.77
N MET A 660 -17.55 26.52 2.13
CA MET A 660 -18.50 27.64 2.25
C MET A 660 -19.63 27.36 3.26
N ASP A 661 -20.04 26.09 3.41
CA ASP A 661 -21.12 25.69 4.33
C ASP A 661 -20.62 25.35 5.75
N LEU A 662 -19.30 25.16 5.91
CA LEU A 662 -18.67 24.60 7.12
C LEU A 662 -18.83 25.51 8.35
N ALA A 663 -19.76 25.17 9.24
CA ALA A 663 -19.98 25.89 10.49
C ALA A 663 -19.09 25.30 11.59
N VAL A 664 -18.13 26.11 12.04
CA VAL A 664 -17.02 25.67 12.89
C VAL A 664 -17.33 25.83 14.38
N GLY A 665 -16.72 25.00 15.23
CA GLY A 665 -16.84 25.09 16.68
C GLY A 665 -16.36 23.84 17.42
N PRO A 666 -16.62 23.72 18.73
CA PRO A 666 -16.32 22.49 19.47
C PRO A 666 -17.19 21.34 18.98
N VAL A 667 -16.62 20.13 18.90
CA VAL A 667 -17.32 18.91 18.45
C VAL A 667 -17.11 17.78 19.46
N SER A 668 -18.18 17.06 19.79
CA SER A 668 -18.24 16.11 20.89
C SER A 668 -17.16 15.03 20.84
N ILE A 669 -16.76 14.56 19.66
CA ILE A 669 -15.77 13.50 19.50
C ILE A 669 -14.37 13.99 19.90
N ALA A 670 -13.96 15.16 19.40
CA ALA A 670 -12.71 15.80 19.79
C ALA A 670 -12.69 16.17 21.28
N SER A 671 -13.80 16.72 21.81
CA SER A 671 -13.95 17.04 23.24
C SER A 671 -13.83 15.82 24.14
N LEU A 672 -14.48 14.70 23.79
CA LEU A 672 -14.49 13.49 24.60
C LEU A 672 -13.12 12.79 24.62
N VAL A 673 -12.41 12.75 23.49
CA VAL A 673 -11.05 12.18 23.43
C VAL A 673 -10.04 13.08 24.14
N LEU A 674 -10.16 14.41 24.02
CA LEU A 674 -9.36 15.36 24.80
C LEU A 674 -9.57 15.16 26.30
N GLY A 675 -10.83 15.08 26.73
CA GLY A 675 -11.19 14.89 28.13
C GLY A 675 -10.73 13.54 28.69
N SER A 676 -10.99 12.44 27.98
CA SER A 676 -10.64 11.10 28.47
C SER A 676 -9.13 10.90 28.58
N MET A 677 -8.37 11.35 27.58
CA MET A 677 -6.91 11.21 27.57
C MET A 677 -6.23 12.00 28.69
N ILE A 678 -6.77 13.16 29.08
CA ILE A 678 -6.25 13.93 30.22
C ILE A 678 -6.70 13.29 31.54
N ASN A 679 -7.95 12.84 31.63
CA ASN A 679 -8.52 12.20 32.82
C ASN A 679 -8.01 10.75 33.08
N GLU A 680 -7.08 10.25 32.26
CA GLU A 680 -6.27 9.06 32.57
C GLU A 680 -5.12 9.36 33.54
N GLU A 681 -4.62 10.60 33.59
CA GLU A 681 -3.50 11.03 34.47
C GLU A 681 -3.89 12.15 35.46
N VAL A 682 -4.84 13.02 35.13
CA VAL A 682 -5.25 14.18 35.96
C VAL A 682 -6.77 14.26 36.06
N SER A 683 -7.32 14.03 37.25
CA SER A 683 -8.76 14.01 37.50
C SER A 683 -9.40 15.40 37.43
N ALA A 684 -10.39 15.58 36.55
CA ALA A 684 -11.08 16.86 36.34
C ALA A 684 -11.84 17.39 37.59
N THR A 685 -12.13 16.53 38.56
CA THR A 685 -12.80 16.91 39.82
C THR A 685 -11.82 17.26 40.95
N GLU A 686 -10.56 16.87 40.84
CA GLU A 686 -9.54 17.05 41.89
C GLU A 686 -8.65 18.25 41.57
N GLU A 687 -8.19 18.38 40.33
CA GLU A 687 -7.34 19.50 39.89
C GLU A 687 -7.90 20.22 38.65
N PRO A 688 -9.05 20.94 38.77
CA PRO A 688 -9.72 21.57 37.63
C PRO A 688 -8.86 22.61 36.89
N ASP A 689 -8.00 23.34 37.60
CA ASP A 689 -7.09 24.33 36.99
C ASP A 689 -5.93 23.67 36.22
N LEU A 690 -5.39 22.53 36.69
CA LEU A 690 -4.37 21.80 35.93
C LEU A 690 -5.00 21.15 34.69
N PHE A 691 -6.17 20.51 34.87
CA PHE A 691 -6.94 19.93 33.77
C PHE A 691 -7.23 20.96 32.66
N LEU A 692 -7.66 22.17 33.03
CA LEU A 692 -7.89 23.28 32.09
C LEU A 692 -6.61 23.69 31.35
N LYS A 693 -5.49 23.87 32.06
CA LYS A 693 -4.18 24.20 31.46
C LYS A 693 -3.72 23.12 30.48
N LEU A 694 -3.87 21.85 30.83
CA LEU A 694 -3.52 20.71 29.96
C LEU A 694 -4.43 20.64 28.73
N ALA A 695 -5.73 20.93 28.85
CA ALA A 695 -6.66 20.97 27.72
C ALA A 695 -6.34 22.09 26.72
N LEU A 696 -6.00 23.28 27.21
CA LEU A 696 -5.57 24.42 26.38
C LEU A 696 -4.20 24.14 25.72
N THR A 697 -3.24 23.61 26.47
CA THR A 697 -1.91 23.26 25.96
C THR A 697 -1.98 22.15 24.90
N SER A 698 -2.82 21.13 25.10
CA SER A 698 -3.09 20.11 24.08
C SER A 698 -3.73 20.71 22.83
N THR A 699 -4.62 21.69 22.99
CA THR A 699 -5.25 22.41 21.87
C THR A 699 -4.24 23.22 21.06
N PHE A 700 -3.27 23.87 21.72
CA PHE A 700 -2.17 24.57 21.06
C PHE A 700 -1.33 23.62 20.19
N PHE A 701 -0.90 22.47 20.74
CA PHE A 701 -0.15 21.47 19.98
C PHE A 701 -0.96 20.81 18.85
N ALA A 702 -2.27 20.60 19.05
CA ALA A 702 -3.18 20.16 18.00
C ALA A 702 -3.21 21.13 16.82
N GLY A 703 -3.37 22.43 17.09
CA GLY A 703 -3.38 23.48 16.08
C GLY A 703 -2.04 23.64 15.35
N LEU A 704 -0.93 23.59 16.09
CA LEU A 704 0.43 23.66 15.52
C LEU A 704 0.69 22.50 14.55
N PHE A 705 0.31 21.28 14.93
CA PHE A 705 0.43 20.08 14.08
C PHE A 705 -0.42 20.20 12.81
N GLN A 706 -1.69 20.62 12.93
CA GLN A 706 -2.60 20.85 11.81
C GLN A 706 -2.05 21.88 10.82
N ALA A 707 -1.57 23.03 11.33
CA ALA A 707 -0.96 24.07 10.50
C ALA A 707 0.31 23.57 9.80
N ALA A 708 1.17 22.80 10.49
CA ALA A 708 2.38 22.22 9.91
C ALA A 708 2.08 21.25 8.75
N LEU A 709 1.03 20.41 8.86
CA LEU A 709 0.61 19.53 7.75
C LEU A 709 0.19 20.33 6.49
N GLY A 710 -0.52 21.45 6.69
CA GLY A 710 -0.92 22.36 5.61
C GLY A 710 0.28 23.07 4.96
N ILE A 711 1.21 23.57 5.78
CA ILE A 711 2.46 24.23 5.31
C ILE A 711 3.34 23.25 4.52
N LEU A 712 3.44 21.99 4.97
CA LEU A 712 4.15 20.91 4.27
C LEU A 712 3.41 20.42 3.00
N ARG A 713 2.28 21.04 2.64
CA ARG A 713 1.42 20.71 1.48
C ARG A 713 0.97 19.24 1.45
N LEU A 714 0.74 18.66 2.63
CA LEU A 714 0.26 17.29 2.83
C LEU A 714 -1.25 17.16 2.67
N GLY A 715 -1.94 18.20 2.19
CA GLY A 715 -3.37 18.20 1.90
C GLY A 715 -3.80 17.15 0.87
N PHE A 716 -2.87 16.57 0.09
CA PHE A 716 -3.20 15.43 -0.79
C PHE A 716 -3.61 14.16 -0.02
N ILE A 717 -3.29 14.04 1.28
CA ILE A 717 -3.78 12.93 2.12
C ILE A 717 -5.32 12.90 2.16
N ILE A 718 -5.94 14.07 1.98
CA ILE A 718 -7.39 14.26 1.99
C ILE A 718 -8.03 13.73 0.69
N ASP A 719 -7.27 13.66 -0.41
CA ASP A 719 -7.75 13.04 -1.66
C ASP A 719 -8.02 11.54 -1.51
N PHE A 720 -7.49 10.87 -0.48
CA PHE A 720 -7.85 9.48 -0.18
C PHE A 720 -9.29 9.31 0.38
N LEU A 721 -10.00 10.40 0.70
CA LEU A 721 -11.43 10.37 1.03
C LEU A 721 -12.29 10.35 -0.25
N SER A 722 -12.51 9.14 -0.79
CA SER A 722 -13.36 8.95 -1.97
C SER A 722 -14.84 9.28 -1.72
N LYS A 723 -15.59 9.60 -2.78
CA LYS A 723 -17.04 9.87 -2.67
C LYS A 723 -17.81 8.71 -2.04
N ALA A 724 -17.39 7.46 -2.30
CA ALA A 724 -17.95 6.26 -1.69
C ALA A 724 -17.67 6.18 -0.17
N ILE A 725 -16.45 6.52 0.28
CA ILE A 725 -16.12 6.61 1.71
C ILE A 725 -16.99 7.68 2.37
N LEU A 726 -17.09 8.87 1.77
CA LEU A 726 -17.88 9.99 2.31
C LEU A 726 -19.36 9.63 2.46
N ILE A 727 -19.99 8.96 1.48
CA ILE A 727 -21.39 8.55 1.57
C ILE A 727 -21.62 7.51 2.69
N GLY A 728 -20.75 6.50 2.80
CA GLY A 728 -20.83 5.52 3.89
C GLY A 728 -20.61 6.14 5.27
N PHE A 729 -19.63 7.04 5.37
CA PHE A 729 -19.31 7.81 6.58
C PHE A 729 -20.47 8.74 6.99
N MET A 730 -21.09 9.46 6.05
CA MET A 730 -22.26 10.30 6.29
C MET A 730 -23.41 9.46 6.84
N GLY A 731 -23.77 8.37 6.16
CA GLY A 731 -24.86 7.49 6.58
C GLY A 731 -24.63 6.88 7.97
N GLY A 732 -23.42 6.39 8.24
CA GLY A 732 -23.07 5.78 9.52
C GLY A 732 -23.07 6.81 10.66
N SER A 733 -22.45 7.97 10.43
CA SER A 733 -22.42 9.08 11.40
C SER A 733 -23.81 9.63 11.66
N ALA A 734 -24.66 9.70 10.63
CA ALA A 734 -26.03 10.16 10.76
C ALA A 734 -26.87 9.25 11.66
N VAL A 735 -26.77 7.93 11.48
CA VAL A 735 -27.42 6.94 12.35
C VAL A 735 -26.94 7.10 13.81
N ILE A 736 -25.62 7.19 14.05
CA ILE A 736 -25.09 7.36 15.40
C ILE A 736 -25.56 8.66 16.05
N VAL A 737 -25.42 9.80 15.38
CA VAL A 737 -25.79 11.11 15.96
C VAL A 737 -27.29 11.17 16.25
N GLY A 738 -28.13 10.60 15.38
CA GLY A 738 -29.56 10.44 15.62
C GLY A 738 -29.87 9.58 16.85
N LEU A 739 -29.26 8.39 16.96
CA LEU A 739 -29.42 7.51 18.12
C LEU A 739 -28.91 8.14 19.43
N GLN A 740 -27.83 8.91 19.40
CA GLN A 740 -27.32 9.65 20.56
C GLN A 740 -28.26 10.78 21.02
N GLN A 741 -29.14 11.29 20.16
CA GLN A 741 -30.14 12.29 20.54
C GLN A 741 -31.38 11.66 21.20
N LEU A 742 -31.55 10.33 21.15
CA LEU A 742 -32.67 9.66 21.83
C LEU A 742 -32.70 9.95 23.34
N LYS A 743 -31.55 10.14 24.00
CA LYS A 743 -31.50 10.58 25.40
C LYS A 743 -32.25 11.90 25.65
N GLY A 744 -32.19 12.83 24.69
CA GLY A 744 -32.90 14.11 24.75
C GLY A 744 -34.40 13.98 24.45
N LEU A 745 -34.79 13.09 23.53
CA LEU A 745 -36.20 12.83 23.23
C LEU A 745 -36.91 12.01 24.31
N LEU A 746 -36.21 11.05 24.93
CA LEU A 746 -36.76 10.11 25.92
C LEU A 746 -36.63 10.63 27.37
N GLY A 747 -35.76 11.61 27.63
CA GLY A 747 -35.53 12.17 28.97
C GLY A 747 -34.51 11.43 29.84
N ILE A 748 -33.88 10.38 29.30
CA ILE A 748 -32.89 9.51 29.98
C ILE A 748 -31.74 10.36 30.56
N LYS A 749 -31.45 10.14 31.85
CA LYS A 749 -30.39 10.81 32.61
C LYS A 749 -29.09 10.02 32.56
N HIS A 750 -29.16 8.71 32.77
CA HIS A 750 -28.00 7.83 32.70
C HIS A 750 -27.84 7.31 31.27
N PHE A 751 -26.89 7.86 30.52
CA PHE A 751 -26.66 7.48 29.12
C PHE A 751 -25.18 7.16 28.87
N THR A 752 -24.93 6.13 28.07
CA THR A 752 -23.56 5.66 27.82
C THR A 752 -22.67 6.70 27.12
N SER A 753 -21.39 6.77 27.52
CA SER A 753 -20.35 7.54 26.85
C SER A 753 -19.81 6.85 25.58
N LYS A 754 -20.17 5.58 25.34
CA LYS A 754 -19.69 4.80 24.19
C LYS A 754 -20.55 5.09 22.96
N MET A 755 -19.92 5.45 21.83
CA MET A 755 -20.63 5.90 20.63
C MET A 755 -21.20 4.79 19.74
N ALA A 756 -20.71 3.55 19.88
CA ALA A 756 -21.14 2.42 19.06
C ALA A 756 -22.60 2.03 19.32
N ILE A 757 -23.28 1.52 18.29
CA ILE A 757 -24.72 1.25 18.32
C ILE A 757 -25.16 0.28 19.42
N ILE A 758 -24.35 -0.74 19.73
CA ILE A 758 -24.70 -1.79 20.71
C ILE A 758 -24.77 -1.20 22.14
N PRO A 759 -23.73 -0.51 22.66
CA PRO A 759 -23.84 0.26 23.90
C PRO A 759 -25.00 1.27 23.93
N VAL A 760 -25.23 2.00 22.84
CA VAL A 760 -26.29 3.03 22.77
C VAL A 760 -27.68 2.41 22.90
N LEU A 761 -28.00 1.39 22.10
CA LEU A 761 -29.28 0.70 22.18
C LEU A 761 -29.46 -0.01 23.53
N SER A 762 -28.40 -0.66 24.04
CA SER A 762 -28.43 -1.28 25.36
C SER A 762 -28.75 -0.27 26.47
N SER A 763 -28.14 0.93 26.42
CA SER A 763 -28.44 2.02 27.36
C SER A 763 -29.87 2.56 27.24
N VAL A 764 -30.46 2.56 26.03
CA VAL A 764 -31.84 3.02 25.79
C VAL A 764 -32.88 2.00 26.29
N PHE A 765 -32.63 0.70 26.10
CA PHE A 765 -33.55 -0.36 26.51
C PHE A 765 -33.40 -0.76 27.98
N HIS A 766 -32.20 -0.68 28.56
CA HIS A 766 -31.99 -0.99 29.99
C HIS A 766 -32.57 0.10 30.89
N ASN A 767 -32.52 1.37 30.45
CA ASN A 767 -33.00 2.51 31.23
C ASN A 767 -34.40 2.94 30.75
N ILE A 768 -35.26 1.97 30.44
CA ILE A 768 -36.63 2.22 29.95
C ILE A 768 -37.52 2.89 31.01
N ASP A 769 -37.23 2.63 32.30
CA ASP A 769 -37.91 3.25 33.43
C ASP A 769 -37.58 4.76 33.60
N GLU A 770 -36.55 5.28 32.93
CA GLU A 770 -36.24 6.71 32.91
C GLU A 770 -37.04 7.51 31.86
N TRP A 771 -37.87 6.84 31.03
CA TRP A 771 -38.54 7.48 29.89
C TRP A 771 -39.66 8.43 30.34
N SER A 772 -39.49 9.74 30.12
CA SER A 772 -40.51 10.76 30.39
C SER A 772 -41.42 10.94 29.18
N TRP A 773 -42.68 10.51 29.29
CA TRP A 773 -43.69 10.70 28.25
C TRP A 773 -43.88 12.17 27.88
N GLN A 774 -43.69 13.10 28.83
CA GLN A 774 -43.74 14.54 28.58
C GLN A 774 -42.63 14.99 27.63
N THR A 775 -41.40 14.49 27.81
CA THR A 775 -40.29 14.76 26.87
C THR A 775 -40.53 14.13 25.51
N ILE A 776 -41.09 12.91 25.47
CA ILE A 776 -41.38 12.18 24.23
C ILE A 776 -42.43 12.93 23.39
N VAL A 777 -43.56 13.32 23.99
CA VAL A 777 -44.62 14.07 23.30
C VAL A 777 -44.11 15.43 22.82
N MET A 778 -43.40 16.18 23.67
CA MET A 778 -42.81 17.46 23.28
C MET A 778 -41.81 17.30 22.11
N GLY A 779 -40.95 16.29 22.18
CA GLY A 779 -39.95 15.98 21.16
C GLY A 779 -40.56 15.56 19.82
N ILE A 780 -41.57 14.69 19.84
CA ILE A 780 -42.30 14.27 18.64
C ILE A 780 -43.02 15.48 18.00
N CYS A 781 -43.70 16.32 18.78
CA CYS A 781 -44.37 17.50 18.25
C CYS A 781 -43.40 18.47 17.53
N PHE A 782 -42.25 18.77 18.13
CA PHE A 782 -41.25 19.62 17.46
C PHE A 782 -40.58 18.91 16.28
N LEU A 783 -40.31 17.61 16.35
CA LEU A 783 -39.72 16.84 15.24
C LEU A 783 -40.67 16.75 14.04
N VAL A 784 -41.98 16.58 14.26
CA VAL A 784 -43.01 16.62 13.21
C VAL A 784 -43.11 18.02 12.60
N PHE A 785 -43.08 19.08 13.42
CA PHE A 785 -43.06 20.46 12.92
C PHE A 785 -41.82 20.74 12.05
N LEU A 786 -40.63 20.35 12.50
CA LEU A 786 -39.36 20.57 11.80
C LEU A 786 -39.28 19.76 10.48
N LEU A 787 -39.74 18.50 10.47
CA LEU A 787 -39.83 17.70 9.25
C LEU A 787 -40.91 18.24 8.29
N GLY A 788 -42.04 18.73 8.80
CA GLY A 788 -43.08 19.36 8.01
C GLY A 788 -42.60 20.63 7.30
N ALA A 789 -41.94 21.54 8.04
CA ALA A 789 -41.30 22.73 7.51
C ALA A 789 -40.30 22.41 6.39
N ARG A 790 -39.49 21.36 6.58
CA ARG A 790 -38.54 20.87 5.58
C ARG A 790 -39.22 20.28 4.34
N HIS A 791 -40.30 19.50 4.50
CA HIS A 791 -41.07 18.93 3.39
C HIS A 791 -41.76 20.01 2.54
N VAL A 792 -42.27 21.07 3.17
CA VAL A 792 -42.81 22.24 2.47
C VAL A 792 -41.73 22.92 1.64
N SER A 793 -40.54 23.18 2.21
CA SER A 793 -39.41 23.78 1.49
C SER A 793 -38.93 22.92 0.31
N MET A 794 -38.98 21.59 0.42
CA MET A 794 -38.59 20.68 -0.68
C MET A 794 -39.62 20.63 -1.81
N LYS A 795 -40.91 20.90 -1.53
CA LYS A 795 -41.97 21.00 -2.54
C LYS A 795 -42.14 22.40 -3.14
N LYS A 796 -41.79 23.44 -2.41
CA LYS A 796 -41.85 24.85 -2.84
C LYS A 796 -40.54 25.56 -2.49
N PRO A 797 -39.56 25.64 -3.42
CA PRO A 797 -38.25 26.25 -3.14
C PRO A 797 -38.34 27.74 -2.80
N GLU A 798 -39.39 28.44 -3.21
CA GLU A 798 -39.70 29.82 -2.80
C GLU A 798 -39.87 29.96 -1.27
N LEU A 799 -40.36 28.92 -0.59
CA LEU A 799 -40.59 28.89 0.85
C LEU A 799 -39.38 28.38 1.66
N PHE A 800 -38.15 28.50 1.13
CA PHE A 800 -36.92 28.07 1.81
C PHE A 800 -36.76 28.68 3.22
N TRP A 801 -37.23 29.91 3.42
CA TRP A 801 -37.20 30.59 4.72
C TRP A 801 -37.95 29.82 5.83
N VAL A 802 -38.94 29.00 5.47
CA VAL A 802 -39.70 28.20 6.44
C VAL A 802 -38.80 27.12 7.05
N SER A 803 -37.99 26.44 6.25
CA SER A 803 -37.01 25.46 6.76
C SER A 803 -35.81 26.12 7.46
N ALA A 804 -35.44 27.34 7.08
CA ALA A 804 -34.35 28.09 7.72
C ALA A 804 -34.74 28.64 9.10
N GLY A 805 -35.97 29.18 9.25
CA GLY A 805 -36.46 29.78 10.48
C GLY A 805 -36.99 28.78 11.52
N ALA A 806 -37.48 27.62 11.10
CA ALA A 806 -38.13 26.65 11.98
C ALA A 806 -37.27 26.19 13.20
N PRO A 807 -35.94 25.97 13.10
CA PRO A 807 -35.12 25.62 14.27
C PRO A 807 -35.11 26.73 15.34
N LEU A 808 -34.89 27.98 14.93
CA LEU A 808 -34.86 29.13 15.84
C LEU A 808 -36.23 29.37 16.49
N LEU A 809 -37.30 29.34 15.68
CA LEU A 809 -38.67 29.46 16.17
C LEU A 809 -39.02 28.36 17.18
N SER A 810 -38.56 27.12 16.93
CA SER A 810 -38.79 26.01 17.86
C SER A 810 -38.03 26.17 19.18
N VAL A 811 -36.81 26.73 19.17
CA VAL A 811 -36.08 27.08 20.42
C VAL A 811 -36.84 28.17 21.20
N ILE A 812 -37.35 29.20 20.53
CA ILE A 812 -38.11 30.28 21.17
C ILE A 812 -39.41 29.72 21.80
N ILE A 813 -40.23 28.99 21.02
CA ILE A 813 -41.50 28.42 21.49
C ILE A 813 -41.26 27.43 22.64
N SER A 814 -40.30 26.50 22.51
CA SER A 814 -40.01 25.52 23.56
C SER A 814 -39.48 26.15 24.85
N THR A 815 -38.67 27.21 24.75
CA THR A 815 -38.14 27.94 25.93
C THR A 815 -39.26 28.70 26.64
N ALA A 816 -40.14 29.38 25.90
CA ALA A 816 -41.30 30.07 26.47
C ALA A 816 -42.30 29.09 27.13
N LEU A 817 -42.59 27.97 26.44
CA LEU A 817 -43.44 26.88 26.95
C LEU A 817 -42.86 26.24 28.22
N ALA A 818 -41.55 25.98 28.24
CA ALA A 818 -40.85 25.39 29.37
C ALA A 818 -40.80 26.32 30.59
N PHE A 819 -40.65 27.63 30.37
CA PHE A 819 -40.79 28.64 31.42
C PHE A 819 -42.20 28.67 31.99
N ALA A 820 -43.23 28.75 31.13
CA ALA A 820 -44.63 28.82 31.55
C ALA A 820 -45.09 27.56 32.34
N ILE A 821 -44.74 26.36 31.86
CA ILE A 821 -45.09 25.08 32.48
C ILE A 821 -44.18 24.77 33.70
N LYS A 822 -43.14 25.57 33.96
CA LYS A 822 -42.10 25.32 34.97
C LYS A 822 -41.50 23.91 34.80
N ALA A 823 -41.03 23.63 33.59
CA ALA A 823 -40.63 22.33 33.04
C ALA A 823 -39.85 21.40 34.00
N GLN A 824 -38.94 21.94 34.80
CA GLN A 824 -38.17 21.20 35.81
C GLN A 824 -39.03 20.45 36.83
N ARG A 825 -40.24 20.96 37.16
CA ARG A 825 -41.19 20.28 38.06
C ARG A 825 -41.86 19.06 37.43
N HIS A 826 -41.81 18.95 36.10
CA HIS A 826 -42.45 17.90 35.30
C HIS A 826 -41.43 16.93 34.69
N GLY A 827 -40.22 16.84 35.25
CA GLY A 827 -39.15 15.92 34.84
C GLY A 827 -38.38 16.33 33.59
N ILE A 828 -38.80 17.37 32.88
CA ILE A 828 -38.17 17.83 31.63
C ILE A 828 -36.83 18.50 31.95
N SER A 829 -35.75 17.97 31.38
CA SER A 829 -34.40 18.54 31.55
C SER A 829 -34.20 19.79 30.69
N VAL A 830 -33.62 20.83 31.29
CA VAL A 830 -33.28 22.12 30.68
C VAL A 830 -31.79 22.41 30.87
N ILE A 831 -31.23 23.37 30.13
CA ILE A 831 -29.78 23.68 30.16
C ILE A 831 -29.31 24.15 31.55
N GLY A 832 -30.12 24.91 32.29
CA GLY A 832 -29.75 25.40 33.62
C GLY A 832 -28.90 26.68 33.62
N LYS A 833 -28.42 27.10 34.79
CA LYS A 833 -27.72 28.39 34.95
C LYS A 833 -26.39 28.41 34.17
N LEU A 834 -26.20 29.47 33.39
CA LEU A 834 -24.98 29.73 32.63
C LEU A 834 -24.37 31.08 33.08
N PRO A 835 -23.03 31.23 33.13
CA PRO A 835 -22.39 32.52 33.35
C PRO A 835 -22.67 33.47 32.18
N ARG A 836 -22.66 34.79 32.44
CA ARG A 836 -22.69 35.84 31.41
C ARG A 836 -21.27 36.32 31.12
N GLY A 837 -21.06 36.83 29.91
CA GLY A 837 -19.80 37.46 29.52
C GLY A 837 -18.92 36.59 28.63
N VAL A 838 -17.70 37.06 28.40
CA VAL A 838 -16.67 36.40 27.59
C VAL A 838 -15.53 35.95 28.51
N ASN A 839 -14.98 34.77 28.28
CA ASN A 839 -13.84 34.27 29.03
C ASN A 839 -12.62 35.20 28.86
N PRO A 840 -11.77 35.39 29.90
CA PRO A 840 -10.53 36.11 29.73
C PRO A 840 -9.57 35.39 28.76
N PRO A 841 -8.56 36.09 28.21
CA PRO A 841 -7.44 35.45 27.53
C PRO A 841 -6.76 34.38 28.39
N SER A 842 -6.10 33.42 27.75
CA SER A 842 -5.48 32.25 28.38
C SER A 842 -4.05 31.96 27.88
N ALA A 843 -3.41 32.92 27.22
CA ALA A 843 -2.03 32.78 26.74
C ALA A 843 -1.01 32.52 27.88
N ASP A 844 -1.31 33.04 29.07
CA ASP A 844 -0.61 32.83 30.35
C ASP A 844 -0.80 31.42 30.93
N LYS A 845 -1.80 30.67 30.48
CA LYS A 845 -2.19 29.35 31.00
C LYS A 845 -1.59 28.18 30.22
N LEU A 846 -0.78 28.44 29.20
CA LEU A 846 -0.13 27.40 28.37
C LEU A 846 1.12 26.83 29.06
N LEU A 847 1.14 25.52 29.28
CA LEU A 847 2.21 24.81 30.00
C LEU A 847 3.30 24.32 29.04
N PHE A 848 4.35 25.13 28.86
CA PHE A 848 5.52 24.75 28.06
C PHE A 848 6.65 24.06 28.86
N ARG A 849 6.44 23.80 30.15
CA ARG A 849 7.39 23.13 31.07
C ARG A 849 6.62 22.32 32.13
N GLY A 850 7.21 21.22 32.60
CA GLY A 850 6.62 20.31 33.59
C GLY A 850 6.38 18.90 33.02
N ASP A 851 6.20 17.91 33.90
CA ASP A 851 6.26 16.48 33.53
C ASP A 851 5.11 16.04 32.61
N HIS A 852 3.90 16.58 32.83
CA HIS A 852 2.72 16.33 31.99
C HIS A 852 2.77 16.97 30.58
N LEU A 853 3.86 17.66 30.20
CA LEU A 853 4.04 18.17 28.84
C LEU A 853 4.00 17.04 27.79
N GLY A 854 4.54 15.86 28.14
CA GLY A 854 4.48 14.68 27.27
C GLY A 854 3.04 14.21 27.00
N LEU A 855 2.19 14.23 28.03
CA LEU A 855 0.75 13.96 27.91
C LEU A 855 0.06 15.01 27.02
N ALA A 856 0.32 16.29 27.25
CA ALA A 856 -0.30 17.37 26.47
C ALA A 856 0.06 17.31 24.97
N ILE A 857 1.32 16.99 24.63
CA ILE A 857 1.75 16.79 23.25
C ILE A 857 1.11 15.54 22.64
N LYS A 858 1.14 14.39 23.33
CA LYS A 858 0.51 13.12 22.90
C LYS A 858 -0.98 13.31 22.62
N THR A 859 -1.70 13.92 23.56
CA THR A 859 -3.13 14.19 23.45
C THR A 859 -3.43 15.24 22.38
N GLY A 860 -2.63 16.30 22.27
CA GLY A 860 -2.74 17.31 21.22
C GLY A 860 -2.58 16.74 19.82
N LEU A 861 -1.60 15.85 19.59
CA LEU A 861 -1.41 15.19 18.30
C LEU A 861 -2.59 14.27 17.93
N ILE A 862 -3.09 13.48 18.89
CA ILE A 862 -4.22 12.56 18.67
C ILE A 862 -5.52 13.34 18.41
N THR A 863 -5.85 14.32 19.26
CA THR A 863 -7.06 15.15 19.12
C THR A 863 -6.99 16.10 17.93
N GLY A 864 -5.79 16.55 17.57
CA GLY A 864 -5.50 17.33 16.36
C GLY A 864 -5.74 16.53 15.10
N LEU A 865 -5.18 15.32 14.99
CA LEU A 865 -5.43 14.42 13.85
C LEU A 865 -6.93 14.06 13.72
N LEU A 866 -7.58 13.78 14.85
CA LEU A 866 -9.00 13.45 14.92
C LEU A 866 -9.90 14.61 14.44
N SER A 867 -9.76 15.78 15.06
CA SER A 867 -10.57 16.95 14.73
C SER A 867 -10.32 17.46 13.31
N LEU A 868 -9.08 17.35 12.81
CA LEU A 868 -8.73 17.63 11.43
C LEU A 868 -9.48 16.70 10.46
N THR A 869 -9.41 15.39 10.71
CA THR A 869 -10.08 14.36 9.90
C THR A 869 -11.59 14.57 9.85
N GLU A 870 -12.20 14.88 11.00
CA GLU A 870 -13.64 15.15 11.11
C GLU A 870 -14.02 16.42 10.31
N GLY A 871 -13.38 17.56 10.59
CA GLY A 871 -13.71 18.84 9.95
C GLY A 871 -13.56 18.83 8.43
N ILE A 872 -12.53 18.16 7.92
CA ILE A 872 -12.32 17.99 6.48
C ILE A 872 -13.36 17.06 5.85
N ALA A 873 -13.74 15.96 6.53
CA ALA A 873 -14.81 15.09 6.04
C ALA A 873 -16.16 15.83 5.99
N VAL A 874 -16.43 16.72 6.96
CA VAL A 874 -17.60 17.63 6.93
C VAL A 874 -17.47 18.66 5.81
N GLY A 875 -16.32 19.30 5.63
CA GLY A 875 -16.09 20.29 4.56
C GLY A 875 -16.26 19.71 3.16
N ARG A 876 -15.66 18.54 2.89
CA ARG A 876 -15.85 17.79 1.63
C ARG A 876 -17.28 17.30 1.43
N THR A 877 -17.97 16.92 2.50
CA THR A 877 -19.39 16.51 2.43
C THR A 877 -20.24 17.61 1.80
N PHE A 878 -20.26 18.81 2.37
CA PHE A 878 -21.10 19.89 1.86
C PHE A 878 -20.63 20.44 0.51
N ALA A 879 -19.32 20.48 0.27
CA ALA A 879 -18.75 20.78 -1.04
C ALA A 879 -19.23 19.82 -2.14
N THR A 880 -19.32 18.51 -1.84
CA THR A 880 -19.84 17.49 -2.76
C THR A 880 -21.34 17.64 -3.03
N ILE A 881 -22.11 18.14 -2.05
CA ILE A 881 -23.56 18.40 -2.20
C ILE A 881 -23.79 19.67 -3.05
N ARG A 882 -22.91 20.68 -2.93
CA ARG A 882 -22.98 21.97 -3.66
C ARG A 882 -22.21 21.99 -4.99
N ASN A 883 -21.46 20.94 -5.32
CA ASN A 883 -20.53 20.85 -6.46
C ASN A 883 -19.46 21.97 -6.50
N TYR A 884 -18.85 22.30 -5.36
CA TYR A 884 -17.63 23.13 -5.31
C TYR A 884 -16.43 22.35 -4.74
N LYS A 885 -15.23 22.94 -4.83
CA LYS A 885 -13.96 22.30 -4.45
C LYS A 885 -13.44 22.79 -3.10
N VAL A 886 -12.76 21.89 -2.37
CA VAL A 886 -12.13 22.16 -1.07
C VAL A 886 -10.65 21.82 -1.15
N ASP A 887 -9.79 22.84 -0.97
CA ASP A 887 -8.33 22.71 -0.95
C ASP A 887 -7.90 22.21 0.42
N GLY A 888 -7.40 20.98 0.45
CA GLY A 888 -7.02 20.31 1.69
C GLY A 888 -5.90 21.00 2.48
N ASN A 889 -5.00 21.71 1.81
CA ASN A 889 -3.91 22.44 2.47
C ASN A 889 -4.44 23.70 3.17
N LYS A 890 -5.40 24.37 2.52
CA LYS A 890 -6.15 25.51 3.05
C LYS A 890 -6.96 25.11 4.29
N GLU A 891 -7.75 24.04 4.23
CA GLU A 891 -8.48 23.55 5.41
C GLU A 891 -7.53 23.14 6.56
N MET A 892 -6.40 22.47 6.27
CA MET A 892 -5.38 22.14 7.28
C MET A 892 -4.84 23.39 7.98
N MET A 893 -4.48 24.43 7.22
CA MET A 893 -4.02 25.70 7.79
C MET A 893 -5.13 26.42 8.55
N ALA A 894 -6.35 26.51 8.00
CA ALA A 894 -7.47 27.21 8.62
C ALA A 894 -7.87 26.58 9.97
N ILE A 895 -8.01 25.25 10.03
CA ILE A 895 -8.32 24.53 11.28
C ILE A 895 -7.15 24.64 12.27
N GLY A 896 -5.90 24.55 11.78
CA GLY A 896 -4.71 24.67 12.61
C GLY A 896 -4.54 26.04 13.25
N PHE A 897 -4.56 27.12 12.46
CA PHE A 897 -4.49 28.49 12.97
C PHE A 897 -5.66 28.81 13.91
N MET A 898 -6.87 28.35 13.61
CA MET A 898 -8.02 28.51 14.50
C MET A 898 -7.78 27.85 15.87
N ASN A 899 -7.22 26.64 15.91
CA ASN A 899 -6.95 25.97 17.19
C ASN A 899 -5.77 26.58 17.96
N VAL A 900 -4.73 27.08 17.26
CA VAL A 900 -3.66 27.88 17.89
C VAL A 900 -4.25 29.14 18.54
N VAL A 901 -5.01 29.94 17.81
CA VAL A 901 -5.65 31.17 18.33
C VAL A 901 -6.67 30.85 19.42
N GLY A 902 -7.50 29.83 19.24
CA GLY A 902 -8.49 29.42 20.23
C GLY A 902 -7.87 29.08 21.59
N SER A 903 -6.71 28.40 21.59
CA SER A 903 -6.00 28.04 22.83
C SER A 903 -5.51 29.25 23.65
N THR A 904 -5.33 30.42 23.03
CA THR A 904 -4.97 31.67 23.73
C THR A 904 -6.19 32.51 24.13
N THR A 905 -7.39 32.15 23.65
CA THR A 905 -8.68 32.80 23.95
C THR A 905 -9.66 31.87 24.67
N SER A 906 -9.17 31.06 25.62
CA SER A 906 -9.95 30.14 26.46
C SER A 906 -10.86 29.16 25.70
N CYS A 907 -10.45 28.71 24.51
CA CYS A 907 -11.14 27.69 23.72
C CYS A 907 -10.30 26.42 23.59
N TYR A 908 -10.94 25.25 23.74
CA TYR A 908 -10.34 23.95 23.46
C TYR A 908 -10.56 23.52 21.99
N VAL A 909 -9.97 22.39 21.56
CA VAL A 909 -10.02 21.85 20.18
C VAL A 909 -11.40 22.02 19.51
N THR A 910 -11.39 22.80 18.43
CA THR A 910 -12.53 23.10 17.56
C THR A 910 -12.30 22.57 16.13
N THR A 911 -13.39 22.29 15.42
CA THR A 911 -13.37 21.87 14.01
C THR A 911 -14.73 22.06 13.35
N GLY A 912 -14.86 21.67 12.07
CA GLY A 912 -16.12 21.71 11.33
C GLY A 912 -17.17 20.79 11.96
N SER A 913 -18.27 21.35 12.47
CA SER A 913 -19.29 20.58 13.18
C SER A 913 -20.36 20.09 12.21
N PHE A 914 -20.55 18.77 12.13
CA PHE A 914 -21.48 18.12 11.18
C PHE A 914 -22.92 18.64 11.31
N SER A 915 -23.45 18.72 12.53
CA SER A 915 -24.82 19.18 12.79
C SER A 915 -25.00 20.68 12.55
N ARG A 916 -24.03 21.52 12.95
CA ARG A 916 -24.09 22.97 12.67
C ARG A 916 -24.01 23.26 11.17
N SER A 917 -23.12 22.57 10.46
CA SER A 917 -22.92 22.73 9.02
C SER A 917 -24.16 22.26 8.24
N ALA A 918 -24.80 21.17 8.68
CA ALA A 918 -26.08 20.73 8.12
C ALA A 918 -27.19 21.79 8.27
N ILE A 919 -27.28 22.46 9.42
CA ILE A 919 -28.25 23.55 9.64
C ILE A 919 -27.89 24.76 8.76
N ASN A 920 -26.62 25.16 8.69
CA ASN A 920 -26.15 26.27 7.86
C ASN A 920 -26.43 26.03 6.35
N HIS A 921 -26.18 24.81 5.88
CA HIS A 921 -26.50 24.36 4.52
C HIS A 921 -28.00 24.39 4.23
N ASN A 922 -28.81 23.81 5.12
CA ASN A 922 -30.28 23.79 5.01
C ASN A 922 -30.91 25.20 5.11
N ALA A 923 -30.25 26.14 5.78
CA ALA A 923 -30.64 27.55 5.81
C ALA A 923 -30.30 28.33 4.52
N GLY A 924 -29.62 27.70 3.56
CA GLY A 924 -29.32 28.29 2.25
C GLY A 924 -28.03 29.11 2.19
N ALA A 925 -27.08 28.90 3.11
CA ALA A 925 -25.78 29.58 3.07
C ALA A 925 -25.06 29.39 1.72
N LYS A 926 -24.43 30.47 1.22
CA LYS A 926 -23.70 30.51 -0.06
C LYS A 926 -22.25 30.98 0.05
N THR A 927 -21.86 31.59 1.17
CA THR A 927 -20.49 32.10 1.40
C THR A 927 -20.14 31.96 2.88
N GLY A 928 -18.83 31.90 3.19
CA GLY A 928 -18.33 31.84 4.57
C GLY A 928 -18.66 33.04 5.47
N MET A 929 -19.36 34.07 4.94
CA MET A 929 -19.90 35.16 5.74
C MET A 929 -20.92 34.68 6.79
N SER A 930 -21.55 33.51 6.57
CA SER A 930 -22.41 32.86 7.58
C SER A 930 -21.68 32.65 8.92
N ASN A 931 -20.38 32.34 8.89
CA ASN A 931 -19.58 32.12 10.10
C ASN A 931 -19.25 33.43 10.83
N VAL A 932 -19.13 34.55 10.10
CA VAL A 932 -18.95 35.89 10.70
C VAL A 932 -20.24 36.30 11.41
N VAL A 933 -21.39 36.16 10.75
CA VAL A 933 -22.72 36.43 11.33
C VAL A 933 -22.95 35.54 12.55
N MET A 934 -22.66 34.23 12.46
CA MET A 934 -22.75 33.29 13.59
C MET A 934 -21.92 33.76 14.79
N SER A 935 -20.65 34.13 14.59
CA SER A 935 -19.77 34.58 15.68
C SER A 935 -20.27 35.86 16.35
N VAL A 936 -20.79 36.83 15.58
CA VAL A 936 -21.41 38.05 16.12
C VAL A 936 -22.69 37.71 16.91
N THR A 937 -23.55 36.82 16.39
CA THR A 937 -24.77 36.36 17.09
C THR A 937 -24.44 35.60 18.39
N VAL A 938 -23.37 34.80 18.41
CA VAL A 938 -22.89 34.11 19.62
C VAL A 938 -22.37 35.13 20.64
N LEU A 939 -21.60 36.14 20.23
CA LEU A 939 -21.12 37.21 21.13
C LEU A 939 -22.28 37.99 21.76
N VAL A 940 -23.28 38.40 20.98
CA VAL A 940 -24.50 39.06 21.48
C VAL A 940 -25.26 38.14 22.44
N THR A 941 -25.29 36.83 22.16
CA THR A 941 -25.94 35.84 23.01
C THR A 941 -25.24 35.69 24.36
N LEU A 942 -23.90 35.58 24.38
CA LEU A 942 -23.05 35.48 25.57
C LEU A 942 -23.17 36.70 26.50
N LEU A 943 -23.32 37.89 25.92
CA LEU A 943 -23.44 39.15 26.68
C LEU A 943 -24.86 39.37 27.22
N PHE A 944 -25.90 39.14 26.40
CA PHE A 944 -27.26 39.60 26.71
C PHE A 944 -28.30 38.48 26.89
N LEU A 945 -28.23 37.38 26.14
CA LEU A 945 -29.33 36.41 26.02
C LEU A 945 -29.15 35.12 26.85
N MET A 946 -27.95 34.83 27.39
CA MET A 946 -27.70 33.66 28.27
C MET A 946 -28.77 33.41 29.36
N PRO A 947 -29.36 34.43 30.02
CA PRO A 947 -30.40 34.22 31.04
C PRO A 947 -31.71 33.62 30.52
N LEU A 948 -31.96 33.65 29.21
CA LEU A 948 -33.14 33.04 28.59
C LEU A 948 -32.90 31.55 28.31
N PHE A 949 -31.70 31.21 27.83
CA PHE A 949 -31.31 29.84 27.48
C PHE A 949 -31.32 28.86 28.67
N GLN A 950 -31.26 29.34 29.91
CA GLN A 950 -31.36 28.47 31.10
C GLN A 950 -32.67 27.64 31.15
N TYR A 951 -33.73 28.12 30.49
CA TYR A 951 -35.04 27.47 30.44
C TYR A 951 -35.24 26.59 29.19
N THR A 952 -34.33 26.61 28.23
CA THR A 952 -34.46 25.82 26.99
C THR A 952 -34.39 24.32 27.29
N PRO A 953 -35.38 23.50 26.84
CA PRO A 953 -35.33 22.06 27.02
C PRO A 953 -34.21 21.38 26.22
N ASN A 954 -33.60 20.35 26.78
CA ASN A 954 -32.67 19.50 26.03
C ASN A 954 -33.37 18.73 24.89
N VAL A 955 -34.68 18.50 25.05
CA VAL A 955 -35.57 17.84 24.08
C VAL A 955 -35.54 18.51 22.70
N ILE A 956 -35.64 19.85 22.64
CA ILE A 956 -35.70 20.57 21.37
C ILE A 956 -34.35 20.51 20.64
N LEU A 957 -33.23 20.55 21.38
CA LEU A 957 -31.89 20.44 20.79
C LEU A 957 -31.72 19.08 20.11
N GLY A 958 -32.20 18.00 20.75
CA GLY A 958 -32.26 16.66 20.16
C GLY A 958 -33.08 16.61 18.86
N ALA A 959 -34.31 17.15 18.88
CA ALA A 959 -35.20 17.16 17.72
C ALA A 959 -34.62 17.95 16.51
N ILE A 960 -33.97 19.09 16.76
CA ILE A 960 -33.29 19.89 15.73
C ILE A 960 -32.13 19.10 15.12
N ILE A 961 -31.28 18.48 15.94
CA ILE A 961 -30.13 17.70 15.47
C ILE A 961 -30.60 16.50 14.63
N ILE A 962 -31.61 15.74 15.08
CA ILE A 962 -32.17 14.60 14.33
C ILE A 962 -32.69 15.05 12.95
N THR A 963 -33.48 16.14 12.90
CA THR A 963 -34.06 16.65 11.65
C THR A 963 -32.98 17.03 10.63
N ALA A 964 -31.93 17.72 11.07
CA ALA A 964 -30.81 18.11 10.22
C ALA A 964 -30.04 16.88 9.70
N VAL A 965 -29.80 15.90 10.58
CA VAL A 965 -28.97 14.72 10.32
C VAL A 965 -29.64 13.70 9.39
N ILE A 966 -30.97 13.53 9.46
CA ILE A 966 -31.74 12.71 8.51
C ILE A 966 -31.49 13.14 7.05
N GLY A 967 -31.14 14.41 6.79
CA GLY A 967 -30.88 14.92 5.45
C GLY A 967 -29.60 14.46 4.77
N LEU A 968 -28.74 13.71 5.46
CA LEU A 968 -27.39 13.36 4.98
C LEU A 968 -27.28 11.89 4.53
N ILE A 969 -28.40 11.17 4.51
CA ILE A 969 -28.49 9.76 4.09
C ILE A 969 -28.92 9.70 2.61
N ASP A 970 -27.95 9.79 1.70
CA ASP A 970 -28.20 9.70 0.25
C ASP A 970 -28.23 8.24 -0.24
N ILE A 971 -29.44 7.67 -0.26
CA ILE A 971 -29.72 6.33 -0.80
C ILE A 971 -29.52 6.29 -2.33
N SER A 972 -29.69 7.41 -3.03
CA SER A 972 -29.61 7.45 -4.50
C SER A 972 -28.17 7.30 -5.00
N SER A 973 -27.21 8.01 -4.39
CA SER A 973 -25.79 7.80 -4.70
C SER A 973 -25.30 6.41 -4.29
N ALA A 974 -25.81 5.84 -3.20
CA ALA A 974 -25.47 4.47 -2.81
C ALA A 974 -25.90 3.43 -3.87
N TYR A 975 -27.10 3.60 -4.44
CA TYR A 975 -27.58 2.79 -5.57
C TYR A 975 -26.75 3.02 -6.85
N LEU A 976 -26.38 4.26 -7.16
CA LEU A 976 -25.54 4.59 -8.30
C LEU A 976 -24.14 3.96 -8.21
N ILE A 977 -23.51 4.01 -7.03
CA ILE A 977 -22.22 3.35 -6.77
C ILE A 977 -22.36 1.84 -7.01
N TRP A 978 -23.43 1.21 -6.48
CA TRP A 978 -23.72 -0.21 -6.74
C TRP A 978 -23.92 -0.52 -8.23
N LYS A 979 -24.51 0.39 -9.03
CA LYS A 979 -24.66 0.21 -10.48
C LYS A 979 -23.32 0.26 -11.24
N ILE A 980 -22.39 1.13 -10.82
CA ILE A 980 -21.11 1.38 -11.50
C ILE A 980 -20.03 0.37 -11.11
N ASP A 981 -19.66 0.28 -9.83
CA ASP A 981 -18.53 -0.53 -9.34
C ASP A 981 -18.83 -1.14 -7.95
N LYS A 982 -18.83 -2.47 -7.89
CA LYS A 982 -19.18 -3.23 -6.69
C LYS A 982 -18.13 -3.09 -5.58
N PHE A 983 -16.87 -2.78 -5.91
CA PHE A 983 -15.83 -2.59 -4.89
C PHE A 983 -15.99 -1.24 -4.18
N ASP A 984 -16.36 -0.18 -4.91
CA ASP A 984 -16.68 1.12 -4.32
C ASP A 984 -17.87 1.00 -3.35
N PHE A 985 -18.87 0.17 -3.68
CA PHE A 985 -19.98 -0.12 -2.77
C PHE A 985 -19.54 -0.87 -1.50
N ILE A 986 -18.58 -1.80 -1.60
CA ILE A 986 -18.01 -2.48 -0.42
C ILE A 986 -17.26 -1.46 0.46
N VAL A 987 -16.47 -0.56 -0.12
CA VAL A 987 -15.77 0.52 0.63
C VAL A 987 -16.75 1.47 1.31
N MET A 988 -17.86 1.81 0.65
CA MET A 988 -18.97 2.56 1.27
C MET A 988 -19.61 1.79 2.44
N LEU A 989 -19.84 0.49 2.26
CA LEU A 989 -20.45 -0.37 3.27
C LEU A 989 -19.52 -0.59 4.49
N THR A 990 -18.21 -0.72 4.29
CA THR A 990 -17.25 -0.78 5.42
C THR A 990 -17.20 0.53 6.19
N ALA A 991 -17.38 1.68 5.53
CA ALA A 991 -17.44 2.97 6.21
C ALA A 991 -18.72 3.04 7.06
N PHE A 992 -19.87 2.72 6.46
CA PHE A 992 -21.15 2.70 7.16
C PHE A 992 -21.16 1.76 8.38
N LEU A 993 -20.79 0.49 8.20
CA LEU A 993 -20.80 -0.51 9.27
C LEU A 993 -19.70 -0.27 10.30
N GLY A 994 -18.48 0.08 9.87
CA GLY A 994 -17.36 0.30 10.78
C GLY A 994 -17.57 1.51 11.68
N VAL A 995 -18.20 2.57 11.16
CA VAL A 995 -18.63 3.73 11.95
C VAL A 995 -19.65 3.27 13.01
N ILE A 996 -20.74 2.61 12.58
CA ILE A 996 -21.87 2.19 13.44
C ILE A 996 -21.47 1.21 14.55
N PHE A 997 -20.68 0.18 14.24
CA PHE A 997 -20.40 -0.93 15.15
C PHE A 997 -19.09 -0.80 15.95
N ILE A 998 -18.12 -0.01 15.48
CA ILE A 998 -16.81 0.12 16.13
C ILE A 998 -16.62 1.56 16.61
N SER A 999 -16.26 2.47 15.70
CA SER A 999 -16.18 3.90 15.97
C SER A 999 -16.07 4.70 14.67
N VAL A 1000 -16.41 5.99 14.74
CA VAL A 1000 -16.31 6.95 13.63
C VAL A 1000 -14.91 6.93 13.00
N GLN A 1001 -13.86 6.90 13.83
CA GLN A 1001 -12.47 6.88 13.39
C GLN A 1001 -12.09 5.55 12.73
N VAL A 1002 -12.44 4.42 13.36
CA VAL A 1002 -11.98 3.09 12.93
C VAL A 1002 -12.70 2.68 11.64
N GLY A 1003 -14.00 2.96 11.50
CA GLY A 1003 -14.73 2.72 10.25
C GLY A 1003 -14.19 3.52 9.07
N LEU A 1004 -13.83 4.78 9.30
CA LEU A 1004 -13.19 5.62 8.30
C LEU A 1004 -11.79 5.08 7.93
N ALA A 1005 -10.95 4.78 8.91
CA ALA A 1005 -9.59 4.28 8.70
C ALA A 1005 -9.56 2.93 7.96
N ILE A 1006 -10.42 1.98 8.33
CA ILE A 1006 -10.57 0.69 7.62
C ILE A 1006 -10.94 0.91 6.14
N SER A 1007 -11.83 1.87 5.87
CA SER A 1007 -12.34 2.11 4.51
C SER A 1007 -11.35 2.86 3.63
N VAL A 1008 -10.61 3.81 4.20
CA VAL A 1008 -9.44 4.43 3.54
C VAL A 1008 -8.38 3.36 3.24
N ALA A 1009 -8.05 2.50 4.21
CA ALA A 1009 -7.09 1.42 4.02
C ALA A 1009 -7.54 0.42 2.93
N LEU A 1010 -8.82 0.07 2.87
CA LEU A 1010 -9.39 -0.80 1.82
C LEU A 1010 -9.35 -0.13 0.44
N SER A 1011 -9.58 1.19 0.36
CA SER A 1011 -9.52 1.96 -0.89
C SER A 1011 -8.07 2.13 -1.37
N VAL A 1012 -7.11 2.34 -0.47
CA VAL A 1012 -5.67 2.33 -0.76
C VAL A 1012 -5.22 0.94 -1.21
N LEU A 1013 -5.64 -0.13 -0.53
CA LEU A 1013 -5.34 -1.51 -0.93
C LEU A 1013 -5.87 -1.83 -2.34
N ARG A 1014 -7.04 -1.31 -2.72
CA ARG A 1014 -7.57 -1.42 -4.10
C ARG A 1014 -6.66 -0.74 -5.12
N ILE A 1015 -6.14 0.45 -4.84
CA ILE A 1015 -5.15 1.12 -5.70
C ILE A 1015 -3.90 0.24 -5.83
N LEU A 1016 -3.33 -0.24 -4.72
CA LEU A 1016 -2.13 -1.07 -4.74
C LEU A 1016 -2.33 -2.41 -5.47
N LEU A 1017 -3.52 -3.00 -5.42
CA LEU A 1017 -3.90 -4.18 -6.22
C LEU A 1017 -3.99 -3.88 -7.72
N GLN A 1018 -4.48 -2.69 -8.11
CA GLN A 1018 -4.48 -2.26 -9.53
C GLN A 1018 -3.06 -1.99 -10.04
N VAL A 1019 -2.20 -1.41 -9.20
CA VAL A 1019 -0.79 -1.11 -9.54
C VAL A 1019 0.03 -2.39 -9.71
N THR A 1020 -0.13 -3.37 -8.81
CA THR A 1020 0.60 -4.66 -8.83
C THR A 1020 0.14 -5.61 -9.94
N ARG A 1021 -1.14 -5.55 -10.35
CA ARG A 1021 -1.74 -6.37 -11.41
C ARG A 1021 -2.30 -5.49 -12.54
N PRO A 1022 -1.43 -4.74 -13.26
CA PRO A 1022 -1.84 -3.87 -14.35
C PRO A 1022 -2.45 -4.65 -15.52
N LYS A 1023 -3.24 -3.97 -16.34
CA LYS A 1023 -3.71 -4.54 -17.59
C LYS A 1023 -2.60 -4.59 -18.63
N THR A 1024 -2.74 -5.58 -19.50
CA THR A 1024 -1.95 -5.74 -20.71
C THR A 1024 -2.90 -6.18 -21.80
N SER A 1025 -2.78 -5.63 -23.00
CA SER A 1025 -3.59 -6.01 -24.17
C SER A 1025 -2.73 -6.46 -25.35
N MET A 1026 -3.23 -7.46 -26.08
CA MET A 1026 -2.65 -7.91 -27.35
C MET A 1026 -3.29 -7.11 -28.49
N LEU A 1027 -2.47 -6.51 -29.34
CA LEU A 1027 -2.93 -5.67 -30.44
C LEU A 1027 -2.92 -6.42 -31.77
N GLY A 1028 -3.90 -6.11 -32.62
CA GLY A 1028 -3.96 -6.48 -34.03
C GLY A 1028 -4.22 -5.25 -34.90
N ASN A 1029 -3.95 -5.35 -36.19
CA ASN A 1029 -4.19 -4.25 -37.14
C ASN A 1029 -5.64 -4.26 -37.63
N ILE A 1030 -6.25 -3.08 -37.74
CA ILE A 1030 -7.54 -2.92 -38.43
C ILE A 1030 -7.27 -2.88 -39.95
N PRO A 1031 -7.94 -3.72 -40.77
CA PRO A 1031 -7.74 -3.78 -42.22
C PRO A 1031 -7.80 -2.41 -42.91
N ALA A 1032 -7.01 -2.24 -43.98
CA ALA A 1032 -6.83 -0.99 -44.73
C ALA A 1032 -6.30 0.23 -43.92
N THR A 1033 -5.98 0.08 -42.64
CA THR A 1033 -5.43 1.16 -41.80
C THR A 1033 -4.04 0.81 -41.23
N ASN A 1034 -3.40 1.81 -40.62
CA ASN A 1034 -2.24 1.66 -39.73
C ASN A 1034 -2.63 1.61 -38.24
N ILE A 1035 -3.92 1.39 -37.93
CA ILE A 1035 -4.48 1.54 -36.58
C ILE A 1035 -4.50 0.19 -35.86
N TYR A 1036 -3.67 0.08 -34.82
CA TYR A 1036 -3.60 -1.10 -33.96
C TYR A 1036 -4.55 -0.96 -32.76
N ARG A 1037 -5.35 -2.00 -32.52
CA ARG A 1037 -6.36 -2.08 -31.43
C ARG A 1037 -6.43 -3.47 -30.81
N ASN A 1038 -7.05 -3.56 -29.64
CA ASN A 1038 -7.16 -4.80 -28.85
C ASN A 1038 -8.08 -5.83 -29.52
N ILE A 1039 -7.52 -6.99 -29.88
CA ILE A 1039 -8.19 -8.08 -30.62
C ILE A 1039 -9.41 -8.64 -29.87
N HIS A 1040 -9.44 -8.55 -28.53
CA HIS A 1040 -10.57 -9.01 -27.72
C HIS A 1040 -11.72 -7.99 -27.61
N HIS A 1041 -11.55 -6.80 -28.19
CA HIS A 1041 -12.57 -5.74 -28.25
C HIS A 1041 -12.99 -5.49 -29.70
N TYR A 1042 -12.04 -5.18 -30.59
CA TYR A 1042 -12.28 -4.93 -32.00
C TYR A 1042 -12.16 -6.25 -32.77
N LYS A 1043 -13.30 -6.82 -33.20
CA LYS A 1043 -13.34 -8.12 -33.90
C LYS A 1043 -12.65 -8.10 -35.26
N GLU A 1044 -12.59 -6.93 -35.91
CA GLU A 1044 -11.87 -6.76 -37.18
C GLU A 1044 -10.34 -6.73 -37.01
N ALA A 1045 -9.80 -6.58 -35.80
CA ALA A 1045 -8.35 -6.43 -35.59
C ALA A 1045 -7.61 -7.77 -35.77
N ILE A 1046 -6.82 -7.90 -36.84
CA ILE A 1046 -6.16 -9.15 -37.26
C ILE A 1046 -4.72 -9.21 -36.70
N ARG A 1047 -4.26 -10.42 -36.35
CA ARG A 1047 -2.87 -10.69 -35.97
C ARG A 1047 -1.92 -10.56 -37.18
N VAL A 1048 -0.71 -10.06 -36.95
CA VAL A 1048 0.34 -10.00 -37.98
C VAL A 1048 1.30 -11.19 -37.82
N PRO A 1049 1.46 -12.08 -38.82
CA PRO A 1049 2.34 -13.24 -38.72
C PRO A 1049 3.80 -12.88 -38.40
N GLY A 1050 4.42 -13.60 -37.46
CA GLY A 1050 5.80 -13.38 -37.02
C GLY A 1050 6.00 -12.29 -35.96
N PHE A 1051 4.94 -11.51 -35.64
CA PHE A 1051 4.97 -10.42 -34.65
C PHE A 1051 4.01 -10.69 -33.48
N LEU A 1052 4.51 -10.50 -32.25
CA LEU A 1052 3.68 -10.41 -31.06
C LEU A 1052 3.65 -8.95 -30.59
N ILE A 1053 2.48 -8.31 -30.68
CA ILE A 1053 2.30 -6.88 -30.38
C ILE A 1053 1.51 -6.73 -29.08
N LEU A 1054 2.13 -6.15 -28.06
CA LEU A 1054 1.59 -6.01 -26.71
C LEU A 1054 1.58 -4.54 -26.27
N ARG A 1055 0.48 -4.08 -25.67
CA ARG A 1055 0.41 -2.81 -24.95
C ARG A 1055 0.46 -3.05 -23.43
N ILE A 1056 1.30 -2.30 -22.74
CA ILE A 1056 1.38 -2.28 -21.27
C ILE A 1056 0.59 -1.07 -20.77
N GLU A 1057 -0.56 -1.32 -20.13
CA GLU A 1057 -1.53 -0.28 -19.79
C GLU A 1057 -1.29 0.35 -18.39
N ALA A 1058 -0.02 0.50 -17.98
CA ALA A 1058 0.36 1.07 -16.68
C ALA A 1058 1.87 1.43 -16.60
N PRO A 1059 2.29 2.26 -15.63
CA PRO A 1059 3.69 2.42 -15.24
C PRO A 1059 4.35 1.09 -14.83
N ILE A 1060 5.64 0.93 -15.14
CA ILE A 1060 6.40 -0.29 -14.80
C ILE A 1060 7.23 -0.02 -13.54
N ASN A 1061 6.93 -0.72 -12.45
CA ASN A 1061 7.58 -0.52 -11.16
C ASN A 1061 7.86 -1.83 -10.42
N PHE A 1062 8.57 -1.74 -9.31
CA PHE A 1062 8.94 -2.88 -8.46
C PHE A 1062 7.74 -3.74 -8.02
N ALA A 1063 6.55 -3.15 -7.89
CA ALA A 1063 5.36 -3.84 -7.41
C ALA A 1063 4.65 -4.66 -8.50
N ASN A 1064 4.88 -4.39 -9.79
CA ASN A 1064 4.30 -5.14 -10.91
C ASN A 1064 5.29 -5.88 -11.80
N ILE A 1065 6.60 -5.66 -11.63
CA ILE A 1065 7.66 -6.31 -12.40
C ILE A 1065 7.52 -7.84 -12.47
N THR A 1066 7.29 -8.53 -11.35
CA THR A 1066 7.19 -9.99 -11.29
C THR A 1066 6.09 -10.50 -12.22
N TYR A 1067 4.93 -9.85 -12.14
CA TYR A 1067 3.73 -10.19 -12.91
C TYR A 1067 3.85 -9.83 -14.40
N LEU A 1068 4.31 -8.62 -14.74
CA LEU A 1068 4.50 -8.20 -16.14
C LEU A 1068 5.47 -9.13 -16.86
N ASN A 1069 6.59 -9.47 -16.21
CA ASN A 1069 7.60 -10.40 -16.72
C ASN A 1069 6.99 -11.76 -17.07
N GLU A 1070 6.20 -12.34 -16.16
CA GLU A 1070 5.53 -13.62 -16.39
C GLU A 1070 4.39 -13.54 -17.41
N ARG A 1071 3.65 -12.43 -17.45
CA ARG A 1071 2.56 -12.22 -18.40
C ARG A 1071 3.08 -12.11 -19.84
N ILE A 1072 4.21 -11.43 -20.03
CA ILE A 1072 4.91 -11.33 -21.33
C ILE A 1072 5.42 -12.71 -21.76
N TYR A 1073 6.09 -13.49 -20.89
CA TYR A 1073 6.52 -14.86 -21.23
C TYR A 1073 5.33 -15.77 -21.60
N ARG A 1074 4.22 -15.70 -20.87
CA ARG A 1074 3.01 -16.48 -21.17
C ARG A 1074 2.47 -16.20 -22.57
N TRP A 1075 2.52 -14.95 -23.02
CA TRP A 1075 2.10 -14.61 -24.38
C TRP A 1075 3.11 -15.04 -25.45
N VAL A 1076 4.41 -14.93 -25.20
CA VAL A 1076 5.45 -15.50 -26.09
C VAL A 1076 5.25 -17.01 -26.24
N GLU A 1077 4.96 -17.72 -25.15
CA GLU A 1077 4.71 -19.17 -25.16
C GLU A 1077 3.33 -19.54 -25.73
N GLU A 1078 2.32 -18.66 -25.60
CA GLU A 1078 1.02 -18.79 -26.27
C GLU A 1078 1.15 -18.72 -27.79
N GLU A 1079 1.84 -17.72 -28.32
CA GLU A 1079 2.07 -17.62 -29.77
C GLU A 1079 2.96 -18.76 -30.28
N GLN A 1080 4.07 -19.06 -29.60
CA GLN A 1080 4.94 -20.18 -29.98
C GLN A 1080 4.23 -21.55 -29.98
N ALA A 1081 3.15 -21.72 -29.20
CA ALA A 1081 2.32 -22.93 -29.20
C ALA A 1081 1.09 -22.87 -30.14
N THR A 1082 0.85 -21.73 -30.81
CA THR A 1082 -0.29 -21.52 -31.73
C THR A 1082 0.13 -21.48 -33.20
N ILE A 1083 1.42 -21.21 -33.48
CA ILE A 1083 1.95 -21.09 -34.85
C ILE A 1083 2.41 -22.46 -35.38
N ASN A 1084 2.06 -22.78 -36.63
CA ASN A 1084 2.50 -23.98 -37.34
C ASN A 1084 3.98 -23.92 -37.77
N GLU A 1085 4.59 -25.07 -38.03
CA GLU A 1085 6.04 -25.29 -38.27
C GLU A 1085 6.71 -24.33 -39.29
N ASN A 1086 5.97 -23.75 -40.24
CA ASN A 1086 6.50 -22.88 -41.29
C ASN A 1086 6.64 -21.39 -40.90
N VAL A 1087 6.23 -20.96 -39.71
CA VAL A 1087 6.40 -19.58 -39.23
C VAL A 1087 6.93 -19.59 -37.80
N CYS A 1088 7.88 -18.70 -37.50
CA CYS A 1088 8.37 -18.50 -36.13
C CYS A 1088 8.06 -17.08 -35.66
N LEU A 1089 7.83 -16.90 -34.36
CA LEU A 1089 7.79 -15.59 -33.71
C LEU A 1089 9.20 -15.00 -33.73
N GLN A 1090 9.40 -13.87 -34.42
CA GLN A 1090 10.71 -13.20 -34.53
C GLN A 1090 10.78 -11.92 -33.71
N PHE A 1091 9.67 -11.16 -33.62
CA PHE A 1091 9.65 -9.84 -32.97
C PHE A 1091 8.56 -9.73 -31.91
N LEU A 1092 8.96 -9.27 -30.72
CA LEU A 1092 8.10 -8.82 -29.64
C LEU A 1092 8.06 -7.29 -29.64
N ILE A 1093 6.95 -6.71 -30.09
CA ILE A 1093 6.72 -5.26 -30.10
C ILE A 1093 5.99 -4.89 -28.81
N LEU A 1094 6.62 -4.03 -28.01
CA LEU A 1094 6.05 -3.48 -26.78
C LEU A 1094 5.63 -2.02 -27.03
N ASP A 1095 4.32 -1.78 -27.07
CA ASP A 1095 3.70 -0.46 -27.08
C ASP A 1095 3.68 0.12 -25.66
N MET A 1096 4.49 1.16 -25.48
CA MET A 1096 4.79 1.82 -24.22
C MET A 1096 3.96 3.10 -24.03
N SER A 1097 2.96 3.37 -24.88
CA SER A 1097 2.19 4.64 -24.87
C SER A 1097 1.48 4.96 -23.54
N ALA A 1098 1.26 3.96 -22.69
CA ALA A 1098 0.62 4.08 -21.38
C ALA A 1098 1.59 3.83 -20.20
N VAL A 1099 2.89 3.70 -20.48
CA VAL A 1099 3.95 3.53 -19.48
C VAL A 1099 4.57 4.90 -19.18
N SER A 1100 3.94 5.66 -18.28
CA SER A 1100 4.35 7.04 -17.98
C SER A 1100 5.61 7.18 -17.14
N THR A 1101 5.92 6.17 -16.31
CA THR A 1101 7.18 6.11 -15.55
C THR A 1101 7.73 4.69 -15.46
N ILE A 1102 9.04 4.62 -15.19
CA ILE A 1102 9.79 3.40 -14.89
C ILE A 1102 10.66 3.63 -13.64
N ASP A 1103 11.01 2.57 -12.90
CA ASP A 1103 11.94 2.64 -11.75
C ASP A 1103 13.20 1.75 -11.93
N THR A 1104 14.08 1.72 -10.93
CA THR A 1104 15.31 0.90 -10.98
C THR A 1104 15.07 -0.59 -11.19
N SER A 1105 13.95 -1.12 -10.69
CA SER A 1105 13.56 -2.51 -10.90
C SER A 1105 13.03 -2.68 -12.33
N GLY A 1106 12.14 -1.78 -12.77
CA GLY A 1106 11.59 -1.76 -14.12
C GLY A 1106 12.66 -1.70 -15.22
N VAL A 1107 13.74 -0.95 -15.06
CA VAL A 1107 14.86 -0.96 -16.02
C VAL A 1107 15.51 -2.35 -16.12
N SER A 1108 15.65 -3.08 -15.00
CA SER A 1108 16.19 -4.45 -15.02
C SER A 1108 15.25 -5.48 -15.65
N LEU A 1109 13.93 -5.24 -15.70
CA LEU A 1109 12.97 -6.09 -16.41
C LEU A 1109 13.36 -6.28 -17.89
N PHE A 1110 13.71 -5.19 -18.57
CA PHE A 1110 14.04 -5.22 -19.99
C PHE A 1110 15.35 -5.99 -20.23
N LYS A 1111 16.35 -5.84 -19.35
CA LYS A 1111 17.59 -6.64 -19.39
C LYS A 1111 17.30 -8.14 -19.27
N ASP A 1112 16.48 -8.54 -18.30
CA ASP A 1112 16.13 -9.94 -18.06
C ASP A 1112 15.31 -10.53 -19.22
N LEU A 1113 14.30 -9.81 -19.71
CA LEU A 1113 13.49 -10.21 -20.86
C LEU A 1113 14.34 -10.37 -22.11
N LYS A 1114 15.23 -9.41 -22.42
CA LYS A 1114 16.11 -9.48 -23.60
C LYS A 1114 16.99 -10.72 -23.53
N ASN A 1115 17.69 -10.93 -22.41
CA ASN A 1115 18.62 -12.05 -22.28
C ASN A 1115 17.92 -13.40 -22.52
N ALA A 1116 16.71 -13.59 -22.00
CA ALA A 1116 15.94 -14.81 -22.19
C ALA A 1116 15.30 -14.94 -23.58
N LEU A 1117 14.80 -13.85 -24.16
CA LEU A 1117 14.14 -13.87 -25.47
C LEU A 1117 15.14 -13.97 -26.62
N THR A 1118 16.32 -13.35 -26.51
CA THR A 1118 17.43 -13.59 -27.46
C THR A 1118 17.87 -15.06 -27.44
N MET A 1119 17.87 -15.74 -26.28
CA MET A 1119 18.09 -17.21 -26.23
C MET A 1119 16.95 -18.03 -26.87
N LYS A 1120 15.76 -17.46 -27.06
CA LYS A 1120 14.64 -18.05 -27.82
C LYS A 1120 14.59 -17.57 -29.29
N GLY A 1121 15.55 -16.78 -29.76
CA GLY A 1121 15.57 -16.19 -31.11
C GLY A 1121 14.60 -15.02 -31.33
N VAL A 1122 13.98 -14.48 -30.27
CA VAL A 1122 13.00 -13.39 -30.34
C VAL A 1122 13.66 -12.05 -29.99
N SER A 1123 13.51 -11.06 -30.87
CA SER A 1123 13.99 -9.69 -30.66
C SER A 1123 12.92 -8.81 -30.02
N ILE A 1124 13.32 -7.90 -29.11
CA ILE A 1124 12.42 -6.96 -28.44
C ILE A 1124 12.51 -5.58 -29.10
N VAL A 1125 11.36 -4.95 -29.34
CA VAL A 1125 11.21 -3.64 -29.99
C VAL A 1125 10.34 -2.75 -29.10
N LEU A 1126 10.71 -1.47 -28.96
CA LEU A 1126 9.96 -0.50 -28.16
C LEU A 1126 9.25 0.51 -29.05
N VAL A 1127 7.96 0.72 -28.81
CA VAL A 1127 7.12 1.70 -29.53
C VAL A 1127 6.62 2.75 -28.56
N ASN A 1128 6.78 4.02 -28.94
CA ASN A 1128 6.29 5.21 -28.23
C ASN A 1128 6.58 5.27 -26.70
N PRO A 1129 7.80 4.98 -26.21
CA PRO A 1129 8.14 5.21 -24.81
C PRO A 1129 8.19 6.72 -24.50
N LEU A 1130 7.58 7.12 -23.38
CA LEU A 1130 7.52 8.51 -22.95
C LEU A 1130 8.87 9.01 -22.41
N ALA A 1131 9.08 10.34 -22.43
CA ALA A 1131 10.38 10.97 -22.22
C ALA A 1131 11.15 10.49 -20.97
N GLU A 1132 10.48 10.38 -19.81
CA GLU A 1132 11.12 9.90 -18.56
C GLU A 1132 11.58 8.44 -18.67
N VAL A 1133 10.85 7.59 -19.41
CA VAL A 1133 11.23 6.19 -19.63
C VAL A 1133 12.49 6.12 -20.48
N ILE A 1134 12.58 6.93 -21.54
CA ILE A 1134 13.80 7.05 -22.36
C ILE A 1134 14.97 7.54 -21.49
N GLU A 1135 14.79 8.62 -20.74
CA GLU A 1135 15.85 9.21 -19.89
C GLU A 1135 16.38 8.22 -18.83
N LYS A 1136 15.49 7.43 -18.20
CA LYS A 1136 15.87 6.41 -17.22
C LYS A 1136 16.53 5.18 -17.84
N LEU A 1137 16.12 4.77 -19.04
CA LEU A 1137 16.82 3.73 -19.80
C LEU A 1137 18.22 4.22 -20.22
N GLN A 1138 18.37 5.46 -20.71
CA GLN A 1138 19.65 6.04 -21.14
C GLN A 1138 20.71 6.11 -20.03
N LYS A 1139 20.32 6.20 -18.76
CA LYS A 1139 21.25 6.27 -17.61
C LYS A 1139 21.97 4.96 -17.31
N THR A 1140 21.59 3.85 -17.95
CA THR A 1140 22.11 2.50 -17.64
C THR A 1140 22.93 1.97 -18.80
N ASP A 1141 24.19 1.62 -18.54
CA ASP A 1141 25.19 1.37 -19.59
C ASP A 1141 24.84 0.11 -20.43
N ASP A 1142 24.25 -0.92 -19.81
CA ASP A 1142 23.67 -2.10 -20.49
C ASP A 1142 22.52 -1.74 -21.45
N ALA A 1143 21.79 -0.66 -21.17
CA ALA A 1143 20.52 -0.34 -21.80
C ALA A 1143 20.65 0.52 -23.07
N HIS A 1144 21.84 1.06 -23.37
CA HIS A 1144 22.13 1.68 -24.68
C HIS A 1144 21.74 0.79 -25.88
N HIS A 1145 21.74 -0.53 -25.70
CA HIS A 1145 21.29 -1.48 -26.73
C HIS A 1145 19.79 -1.45 -27.06
N PHE A 1146 18.91 -0.98 -26.16
CA PHE A 1146 17.47 -0.79 -26.44
C PHE A 1146 17.16 0.55 -27.11
N ILE A 1147 18.15 1.45 -27.13
CA ILE A 1147 18.00 2.86 -27.52
C ILE A 1147 18.71 3.13 -28.87
N ARG A 1148 19.16 2.05 -29.55
CA ARG A 1148 19.51 2.10 -30.96
C ARG A 1148 18.25 2.38 -31.78
N ALA A 1149 18.35 3.28 -32.76
CA ALA A 1149 17.24 3.68 -33.62
C ALA A 1149 16.55 2.49 -34.34
N GLU A 1150 17.29 1.41 -34.58
CA GLU A 1150 16.81 0.15 -35.17
C GLU A 1150 15.67 -0.54 -34.38
N PHE A 1151 15.52 -0.25 -33.07
CA PHE A 1151 14.59 -0.92 -32.17
C PHE A 1151 13.60 0.03 -31.47
N LEU A 1152 13.52 1.30 -31.92
CA LEU A 1152 12.74 2.37 -31.30
C LEU A 1152 11.90 3.12 -32.35
N PHE A 1153 10.57 3.06 -32.24
CA PHE A 1153 9.64 3.62 -33.23
C PHE A 1153 8.57 4.53 -32.59
N LEU A 1154 7.99 5.46 -33.36
CA LEU A 1154 6.94 6.37 -32.87
C LEU A 1154 5.56 5.71 -32.91
N THR A 1155 5.31 4.82 -33.86
CA THR A 1155 4.06 4.05 -33.96
C THR A 1155 4.28 2.55 -34.21
N VAL A 1156 3.26 1.74 -33.92
CA VAL A 1156 3.27 0.29 -34.18
C VAL A 1156 3.32 0.00 -35.68
N GLY A 1157 2.67 0.84 -36.50
CA GLY A 1157 2.68 0.73 -37.96
C GLY A 1157 4.09 0.87 -38.55
N GLU A 1158 4.84 1.89 -38.15
CA GLU A 1158 6.26 2.07 -38.54
C GLU A 1158 7.11 0.84 -38.17
N ALA A 1159 6.97 0.34 -36.94
CA ALA A 1159 7.74 -0.80 -36.46
C ALA A 1159 7.47 -2.05 -37.31
N VAL A 1160 6.19 -2.39 -37.54
CA VAL A 1160 5.82 -3.56 -38.36
C VAL A 1160 6.22 -3.37 -39.82
N ALA A 1161 6.06 -2.18 -40.40
CA ALA A 1161 6.46 -1.90 -41.79
C ALA A 1161 7.98 -2.02 -41.98
N SER A 1162 8.76 -1.39 -41.10
CA SER A 1162 10.23 -1.44 -41.14
C SER A 1162 10.75 -2.88 -40.97
N LEU A 1163 10.31 -3.57 -39.92
CA LEU A 1163 10.81 -4.90 -39.58
C LEU A 1163 10.36 -5.97 -40.58
N SER A 1164 9.14 -5.89 -41.12
CA SER A 1164 8.70 -6.81 -42.18
C SER A 1164 9.46 -6.61 -43.50
N SER A 1165 9.97 -5.39 -43.77
CA SER A 1165 10.89 -5.17 -44.89
C SER A 1165 12.26 -5.83 -44.65
N ALA A 1166 12.75 -5.84 -43.40
CA ALA A 1166 13.99 -6.54 -43.03
C ALA A 1166 13.83 -8.07 -43.11
N MET A 1167 12.70 -8.63 -42.65
CA MET A 1167 12.38 -10.06 -42.80
C MET A 1167 12.43 -10.51 -44.26
N LYS A 1168 11.83 -9.73 -45.18
CA LYS A 1168 11.81 -10.03 -46.62
C LYS A 1168 13.20 -10.04 -47.26
N ARG A 1169 14.18 -9.32 -46.70
CA ARG A 1169 15.58 -9.33 -47.17
C ARG A 1169 16.39 -10.54 -46.68
N GLN A 1170 15.87 -11.33 -45.74
CA GLN A 1170 16.56 -12.51 -45.19
C GLN A 1170 16.09 -13.84 -45.79
N THR A 1171 14.96 -13.86 -46.50
CA THR A 1171 14.53 -15.00 -47.33
C THR A 1171 15.23 -14.95 -48.69
N PRO A 1172 16.11 -15.91 -49.05
CA PRO A 1172 16.80 -15.89 -50.34
C PRO A 1172 15.84 -16.16 -51.49
N THR A 1173 15.86 -15.30 -52.50
CA THR A 1173 15.19 -15.50 -53.77
C THR A 1173 15.86 -16.61 -54.56
N VAL A 1174 15.09 -17.65 -54.94
CA VAL A 1174 15.61 -18.87 -55.60
C VAL A 1174 16.17 -18.62 -57.02
N GLN A 1175 16.14 -17.38 -57.51
CA GLN A 1175 16.63 -17.00 -58.84
C GLN A 1175 18.14 -16.68 -58.86
N ASP A 1176 18.75 -16.26 -57.74
CA ASP A 1176 20.15 -15.84 -57.71
C ASP A 1176 21.13 -17.04 -57.84
N ALA A 1177 20.68 -18.25 -57.52
CA ALA A 1177 21.45 -19.49 -57.58
C ALA A 1177 21.70 -20.06 -59.00
N ARG A 1178 21.60 -19.23 -60.05
CA ARG A 1178 21.84 -19.61 -61.46
C ARG A 1178 22.73 -18.66 -62.26
N GLY A 1179 23.26 -17.58 -61.65
CA GLY A 1179 24.21 -16.69 -62.31
C GLY A 1179 25.64 -17.24 -62.34
N ASP A 1180 26.16 -17.59 -61.18
CA ASP A 1180 27.61 -17.76 -60.96
C ASP A 1180 28.11 -19.18 -61.28
N LEU A 1181 27.95 -19.60 -62.54
CA LEU A 1181 28.51 -20.87 -63.05
C LEU A 1181 29.08 -20.75 -64.47
N GLN A 1182 29.62 -19.58 -64.82
CA GLN A 1182 30.31 -19.39 -66.10
C GLN A 1182 31.34 -18.23 -66.11
N LEU A 1183 32.45 -18.37 -65.36
CA LEU A 1183 33.83 -17.96 -65.74
C LEU A 1183 34.84 -18.37 -64.65
#